data_AF-A0A081NT71-F1
#
_entry.id   AF-A0A081NT71-F1
#
_cell.length_a   1.000
_cell.length_b   1.000
_cell.length_c   1.000
_cell.angle_alpha   90.00
_cell.angle_beta   90.00
_cell.angle_gamma   90.00
#
_symmetry.space_group_name_H-M   'P 1'
#
loop_
_entity.id
_entity.type
_entity.pdbx_description
1 polymer ?
#
loop_
_entity_poly.entity_id
_entity_poly.type
_entity_poly.pdbx_seq_one_letter_code
_entity_poly.pdbx_strand_id
1 'polypeptide(L)'
;MDSNKQLKRKPFGRTLLGLRKSATDRFIDELEAQVREKEEQLNRERSRRQERIGELQARAQQLKAQNESKDRTVQQLLAVKMELMERPGFEPKLDDEPVDKPRLRLGDRLVAEGVVTPEQLETAMEQQQKFGGRLGDILVELGFTPRERIAPILHQQGSKGRLGDMLVETGAISKDQLDRALEFQRKSGGLLGDILMSMRFIEPEKLYRHIATQYNLGRIGSEYMFEEVNKLPEAMARQYDAVVIHQDANRYLVAVGHPLTDEAVVAIENMLGMPVQQVLATREEMEYFWKEAYQSELLRESTQKLADEQPQNSAHITFTKPQLTVIGICAFLVLLSLGLDWLHTLIVINVAVQLFYFAMTLFKFMIIMYGTRDFAQIRFKQEEIDAIDERTLPVYTILVPMYKESEVIPHLLHNIEQLDYPKAKLDVRLLIEQDDIEAQEILQGMKLPPYYTTIVVPHSLPKTKPKACNYGLIRARGEYVVIYDAEDRPDPDQLKKVHAAFMRSPENTACIQAKLNYFNSDQNLLTRWFTHEYSMWFELLLPGVMQLNIPIPLGGTSNHFKMSVLKEINAWDPYNVTEDADLGIRLYKSGYSTAIVDSRTWEEANSRVGNWIRQRSRWIKGYMQTWLVHMRNPVRLWRELGPKGFFGFQVMVLATPMLPLLNPFYWIMLVLWYGWKLAWIPQFFPGLIYYLAAAEFLIGNFLFVFSNVAGVYWVIHDLEKRGDRTFSYGLVKYALLTPIYWVLMSIAAVKAAWQLITKPFYWEKTTHGLAKQNHPAAPGGGVSQGGG
;
A
#
# COMPACT_ATOMS: atom_id res chain seq x y z
N MET A 1 -15.06 -69.90 66.29
CA MET A 1 -13.67 -70.00 65.80
C MET A 1 -13.43 -68.87 64.81
N ASP A 2 -12.60 -67.94 65.27
CA ASP A 2 -11.70 -67.00 64.59
C ASP A 2 -11.92 -66.46 63.16
N SER A 3 -11.83 -65.11 63.12
CA SER A 3 -10.94 -64.28 62.27
C SER A 3 -11.14 -64.23 60.75
N ASN A 4 -11.51 -63.06 60.20
CA ASN A 4 -10.54 -62.05 59.73
C ASN A 4 -11.23 -60.78 59.16
N LYS A 5 -10.58 -59.62 59.31
CA LYS A 5 -11.03 -58.29 58.82
C LYS A 5 -10.91 -58.15 57.29
N GLN A 6 -11.87 -57.49 56.63
CA GLN A 6 -11.61 -56.61 55.47
C GLN A 6 -12.69 -55.52 55.30
N LEU A 7 -12.26 -54.33 54.87
CA LEU A 7 -12.93 -53.03 54.96
C LEU A 7 -14.20 -52.87 54.10
N LYS A 8 -15.18 -52.13 54.65
CA LYS A 8 -16.36 -51.57 53.94
C LYS A 8 -15.94 -50.39 53.03
N ARG A 9 -16.20 -50.48 51.72
CA ARG A 9 -16.24 -49.32 50.79
C ARG A 9 -17.69 -48.92 50.52
N LYS A 10 -18.03 -47.64 50.75
CA LYS A 10 -19.31 -47.01 50.35
C LYS A 10 -19.26 -46.64 48.85
N PRO A 11 -20.40 -46.67 48.11
CA PRO A 11 -20.45 -46.25 46.72
C PRO A 11 -20.71 -44.73 46.62
N PHE A 12 -19.74 -43.99 46.09
CA PHE A 12 -19.91 -42.58 45.72
C PHE A 12 -19.54 -42.45 44.24
N GLY A 13 -20.53 -42.60 43.35
CA GLY A 13 -20.25 -42.72 41.91
C GLY A 13 -21.45 -42.74 40.99
N ARG A 14 -22.58 -42.09 41.33
CA ARG A 14 -23.71 -41.95 40.39
C ARG A 14 -24.28 -40.54 40.20
N THR A 15 -23.88 -39.55 41.00
CA THR A 15 -24.50 -38.21 40.94
C THR A 15 -23.74 -37.20 40.05
N LEU A 16 -22.48 -37.47 39.68
CA LEU A 16 -21.65 -36.56 38.86
C LEU A 16 -21.66 -36.85 37.35
N LEU A 17 -22.08 -38.06 36.94
CA LEU A 17 -22.22 -38.41 35.51
C LEU A 17 -23.54 -37.91 34.89
N GLY A 18 -24.61 -37.76 35.68
CA GLY A 18 -25.90 -37.25 35.19
C GLY A 18 -25.92 -35.75 34.88
N LEU A 19 -25.19 -34.95 35.66
CA LEU A 19 -25.10 -33.50 35.47
C LEU A 19 -24.14 -33.10 34.33
N ARG A 20 -23.11 -33.90 34.06
CA ARG A 20 -22.20 -33.67 32.93
C ARG A 20 -22.87 -34.03 31.60
N LYS A 21 -23.65 -35.11 31.56
CA LYS A 21 -24.40 -35.51 30.37
C LYS A 21 -25.43 -34.45 29.96
N SER A 22 -26.21 -33.90 30.90
CA SER A 22 -27.22 -32.87 30.56
C SER A 22 -26.66 -31.51 30.12
N ALA A 23 -25.41 -31.20 30.48
CA ALA A 23 -24.72 -29.99 30.01
C ALA A 23 -24.08 -30.21 28.64
N THR A 24 -23.55 -31.42 28.39
CA THR A 24 -23.01 -31.79 27.07
C THR A 24 -24.14 -31.98 26.05
N ASP A 25 -25.26 -32.59 26.43
CA ASP A 25 -26.43 -32.77 25.57
C ASP A 25 -27.04 -31.41 25.20
N ARG A 26 -27.18 -30.48 26.16
CA ARG A 26 -27.62 -29.10 25.88
C ARG A 26 -26.67 -28.34 24.95
N PHE A 27 -25.36 -28.50 25.12
CA PHE A 27 -24.38 -27.87 24.24
C PHE A 27 -24.43 -28.46 22.83
N ILE A 28 -24.66 -29.77 22.68
CA ILE A 28 -24.86 -30.43 21.39
C ILE A 28 -26.15 -29.95 20.74
N ASP A 29 -27.26 -29.87 21.46
CA ASP A 29 -28.54 -29.36 20.94
C ASP A 29 -28.42 -27.91 20.45
N GLU A 30 -27.67 -27.08 21.17
CA GLU A 30 -27.42 -25.67 20.82
C GLU A 30 -26.51 -25.54 19.59
N LEU A 31 -25.51 -26.42 19.46
CA LEU A 31 -24.66 -26.50 18.28
C LEU A 31 -25.43 -27.01 17.05
N GLU A 32 -26.27 -28.02 17.21
CA GLU A 32 -27.13 -28.53 16.15
C GLU A 32 -28.15 -27.48 15.69
N ALA A 33 -28.69 -26.68 16.62
CA ALA A 33 -29.57 -25.56 16.28
C ALA A 33 -28.83 -24.50 15.45
N GLN A 34 -27.61 -24.13 15.82
CA GLN A 34 -26.77 -23.19 15.05
C GLN A 34 -26.37 -23.73 13.68
N VAL A 35 -26.09 -25.04 13.58
CA VAL A 35 -25.80 -25.69 12.29
C VAL A 35 -27.04 -25.68 11.39
N ARG A 36 -28.22 -26.03 11.92
CA ARG A 36 -29.48 -25.98 11.17
C ARG A 36 -29.79 -24.57 10.68
N GLU A 37 -29.58 -23.54 11.51
CA GLU A 37 -29.77 -22.14 11.12
C GLU A 37 -28.81 -21.73 10.00
N LYS A 38 -27.53 -22.11 10.09
CA LYS A 38 -26.56 -21.85 9.03
C LYS A 38 -26.85 -22.61 7.73
N GLU A 39 -27.32 -23.85 7.80
CA GLU A 39 -27.73 -24.63 6.63
C GLU A 39 -28.94 -23.99 5.94
N GLU A 40 -29.91 -23.50 6.71
CA GLU A 40 -31.04 -22.74 6.15
C GLU A 40 -30.58 -21.43 5.50
N GLN A 41 -29.66 -20.70 6.13
CA GLN A 41 -29.13 -19.46 5.58
C GLN A 41 -28.37 -19.73 4.26
N LEU A 42 -27.55 -20.78 4.23
CA LEU A 42 -26.83 -21.22 3.04
C LEU A 42 -27.79 -21.64 1.92
N ASN A 43 -28.88 -22.35 2.24
CA ASN A 43 -29.89 -22.76 1.27
C ASN A 43 -30.67 -21.55 0.72
N ARG A 44 -30.99 -20.56 1.54
CA ARG A 44 -31.59 -19.29 1.08
C ARG A 44 -30.66 -18.53 0.15
N GLU A 45 -29.36 -18.48 0.45
CA GLU A 45 -28.37 -17.87 -0.44
C GLU A 45 -28.19 -18.64 -1.75
N ARG A 46 -28.18 -19.98 -1.71
CA ARG A 46 -28.13 -20.82 -2.92
C ARG A 46 -29.36 -20.59 -3.80
N SER A 47 -30.56 -20.53 -3.24
CA SER A 47 -31.77 -20.19 -4.00
C SER A 47 -31.68 -18.81 -4.63
N ARG A 48 -31.27 -17.78 -3.87
CA ARG A 48 -31.09 -16.42 -4.41
C ARG A 48 -30.05 -16.36 -5.54
N ARG A 49 -28.94 -17.11 -5.41
CA ARG A 49 -27.93 -17.21 -6.47
C ARG A 49 -28.50 -17.90 -7.71
N GLN A 50 -29.25 -18.98 -7.54
CA GLN A 50 -29.86 -19.71 -8.65
C GLN A 50 -30.87 -18.85 -9.41
N GLU A 51 -31.68 -18.08 -8.68
CA GLU A 51 -32.65 -17.13 -9.23
C GLU A 51 -31.93 -16.01 -10.01
N ARG A 52 -30.87 -15.42 -9.44
CA ARG A 52 -30.04 -14.40 -10.10
C ARG A 52 -29.32 -14.93 -11.34
N ILE A 53 -28.87 -16.19 -11.32
CA ILE A 53 -28.29 -16.85 -12.51
C ILE A 53 -29.36 -16.99 -13.60
N GLY A 54 -30.58 -17.39 -13.25
CA GLY A 54 -31.72 -17.46 -14.17
C GLY A 54 -32.04 -16.10 -14.80
N GLU A 55 -32.10 -15.03 -14.00
CA GLU A 55 -32.30 -13.66 -14.48
C GLU A 55 -31.18 -13.21 -15.44
N LEU A 56 -29.92 -13.50 -15.10
CA LEU A 56 -28.77 -13.17 -15.95
C LEU A 56 -28.79 -13.96 -17.27
N GLN A 57 -29.18 -15.23 -17.25
CA GLN A 57 -29.34 -16.04 -18.47
C GLN A 57 -30.47 -15.54 -19.35
N ALA A 58 -31.61 -15.15 -18.77
CA ALA A 58 -32.72 -14.55 -19.50
C ALA A 58 -32.31 -13.21 -20.14
N ARG A 59 -31.59 -12.36 -19.39
CA ARG A 59 -31.08 -11.07 -19.89
C ARG A 59 -30.03 -11.27 -20.99
N ALA A 60 -29.17 -12.28 -20.88
CA ALA A 60 -28.20 -12.64 -21.91
C ALA A 60 -28.89 -13.11 -23.20
N GLN A 61 -29.95 -13.92 -23.10
CA GLN A 61 -30.76 -14.32 -24.27
C GLN A 61 -31.46 -13.13 -24.92
N GLN A 62 -32.01 -12.21 -24.12
CA GLN A 62 -32.66 -11.00 -24.62
C GLN A 62 -31.67 -10.07 -25.35
N LEU A 63 -30.46 -9.90 -24.81
CA LEU A 63 -29.39 -9.14 -25.46
C LEU A 63 -28.91 -9.81 -26.76
N LYS A 64 -28.81 -11.15 -26.77
CA LYS A 64 -28.46 -11.90 -27.97
C LYS A 64 -29.50 -11.73 -29.08
N ALA A 65 -30.79 -11.83 -28.74
CA ALA A 65 -31.88 -11.58 -29.68
C ALA A 65 -31.89 -10.12 -30.20
N GLN A 66 -31.58 -9.13 -29.34
CA GLN A 66 -31.42 -7.74 -29.78
C GLN A 66 -30.24 -7.56 -30.75
N ASN A 67 -29.10 -8.20 -30.50
CA ASN A 67 -27.96 -8.15 -31.41
C ASN A 67 -28.27 -8.81 -32.75
N GLU A 68 -28.90 -9.98 -32.76
CA GLU A 68 -29.31 -10.66 -34.00
C GLU A 68 -30.32 -9.81 -34.80
N SER A 69 -31.24 -9.12 -34.13
CA SER A 69 -32.17 -8.17 -34.77
C SER A 69 -31.45 -6.95 -35.36
N LYS A 70 -30.47 -6.38 -34.62
CA LYS A 70 -29.63 -5.29 -35.13
C LYS A 70 -28.80 -5.73 -36.32
N ASP A 71 -28.20 -6.92 -36.29
CA ASP A 71 -27.41 -7.47 -37.39
C ASP A 71 -28.26 -7.67 -38.64
N ARG A 72 -29.50 -8.18 -38.49
CA ARG A 72 -30.46 -8.24 -39.61
C ARG A 72 -30.82 -6.87 -40.16
N THR A 73 -31.00 -5.88 -39.29
CA THR A 73 -31.30 -4.50 -39.70
C THR A 73 -30.12 -3.89 -40.45
N VAL A 74 -28.88 -4.14 -39.99
CA VAL A 74 -27.64 -3.72 -40.66
C VAL A 74 -27.49 -4.41 -42.02
N GLN A 75 -27.77 -5.71 -42.11
CA GLN A 75 -27.74 -6.46 -43.37
C GLN A 75 -28.81 -5.97 -44.36
N GLN A 76 -30.02 -5.66 -43.89
CA GLN A 76 -31.07 -5.05 -44.71
C GLN A 76 -30.67 -3.65 -45.19
N LEU A 77 -30.10 -2.82 -44.32
CA LEU A 77 -29.61 -1.49 -44.69
C LEU A 77 -28.44 -1.58 -45.69
N LEU A 78 -27.57 -2.57 -45.56
CA LEU A 78 -26.50 -2.85 -46.52
C LEU A 78 -27.05 -3.30 -47.87
N ALA A 79 -28.04 -4.19 -47.89
CA ALA A 79 -28.70 -4.63 -49.12
C ALA A 79 -29.40 -3.46 -49.83
N VAL A 80 -30.14 -2.63 -49.09
CA VAL A 80 -30.78 -1.41 -49.63
C VAL A 80 -29.73 -0.41 -50.13
N LYS A 81 -28.61 -0.27 -49.43
CA LYS A 81 -27.50 0.58 -49.84
C LYS A 81 -26.86 0.08 -51.14
N MET A 82 -26.68 -1.23 -51.32
CA MET A 82 -26.16 -1.82 -52.55
C MET A 82 -27.14 -1.66 -53.71
N GLU A 83 -28.45 -1.86 -53.47
CA GLU A 83 -29.50 -1.67 -54.49
C GLU A 83 -29.63 -0.19 -54.92
N LEU A 84 -29.41 0.76 -54.00
CA LEU A 84 -29.33 2.19 -54.31
C LEU A 84 -28.09 2.53 -55.16
N MET A 85 -26.95 1.89 -54.90
CA MET A 85 -25.70 2.12 -55.66
C MET A 85 -25.77 1.61 -57.12
N GLU A 86 -26.62 0.62 -57.42
CA GLU A 86 -26.74 0.03 -58.76
C GLU A 86 -27.77 0.73 -59.67
N ARG A 87 -28.48 1.76 -59.19
CA ARG A 87 -29.46 2.50 -60.00
C ARG A 87 -28.80 3.40 -61.05
N PRO A 88 -29.22 3.36 -62.33
CA PRO A 88 -28.70 4.26 -63.35
C PRO A 88 -29.06 5.72 -63.00
N GLY A 89 -28.05 6.57 -62.81
CA GLY A 89 -28.20 7.97 -62.39
C GLY A 89 -28.03 8.24 -60.89
N PHE A 90 -27.70 7.22 -60.08
CA PHE A 90 -27.29 7.42 -58.69
C PHE A 90 -25.78 7.70 -58.62
N GLU A 91 -25.41 8.98 -58.50
CA GLU A 91 -24.09 9.35 -58.02
C GLU A 91 -24.12 9.33 -56.48
N PRO A 92 -23.32 8.48 -55.80
CA PRO A 92 -23.17 8.61 -54.38
C PRO A 92 -22.63 10.01 -54.12
N LYS A 93 -23.35 10.82 -53.34
CA LYS A 93 -22.70 11.88 -52.57
C LYS A 93 -21.71 11.17 -51.64
N LEU A 94 -20.51 10.92 -52.15
CA LEU A 94 -19.33 11.00 -51.31
C LEU A 94 -19.43 12.36 -50.66
N ASP A 95 -19.45 12.41 -49.34
CA ASP A 95 -19.04 13.61 -48.61
C ASP A 95 -17.52 13.82 -48.85
N ASP A 96 -17.14 13.91 -50.13
CA ASP A 96 -15.93 14.56 -50.63
C ASP A 96 -16.26 16.06 -50.81
N GLU A 97 -17.04 16.64 -49.89
CA GLU A 97 -16.83 18.04 -49.56
C GLU A 97 -15.38 18.12 -49.08
N PRO A 98 -14.53 18.95 -49.69
CA PRO A 98 -13.15 19.06 -49.25
C PRO A 98 -13.17 19.36 -47.75
N VAL A 99 -12.51 18.50 -46.96
CA VAL A 99 -12.17 18.74 -45.55
C VAL A 99 -11.16 19.87 -45.53
N ASP A 100 -11.60 21.07 -45.89
CA ASP A 100 -10.74 22.24 -46.06
C ASP A 100 -11.46 23.51 -45.64
N LYS A 101 -12.26 23.40 -44.58
CA LYS A 101 -12.39 24.50 -43.62
C LYS A 101 -12.17 23.94 -42.22
N PRO A 102 -11.08 24.31 -41.51
CA PRO A 102 -10.96 23.96 -40.10
C PRO A 102 -12.20 24.46 -39.38
N ARG A 103 -12.84 23.61 -38.57
CA ARG A 103 -13.91 24.03 -37.67
C ARG A 103 -13.37 25.19 -36.84
N LEU A 104 -13.83 26.41 -37.16
CA LEU A 104 -13.44 27.63 -36.46
C LEU A 104 -13.71 27.45 -34.96
N ARG A 105 -12.78 27.92 -34.11
CA ARG A 105 -12.97 27.89 -32.66
C ARG A 105 -14.22 28.70 -32.31
N LEU A 106 -14.82 28.44 -31.15
CA LEU A 106 -16.06 29.12 -30.74
C LEU A 106 -15.92 30.66 -30.83
N GLY A 107 -14.80 31.21 -30.36
CA GLY A 107 -14.51 32.64 -30.47
C GLY A 107 -14.49 33.13 -31.93
N ASP A 108 -13.73 32.45 -32.79
CA ASP A 108 -13.62 32.81 -34.21
C ASP A 108 -14.97 32.72 -34.94
N ARG A 109 -15.83 31.78 -34.56
CA ARG A 109 -17.22 31.71 -35.08
C ARG A 109 -18.08 32.86 -34.58
N LEU A 110 -18.00 33.19 -33.28
CA LEU A 110 -18.79 34.29 -32.71
C LEU A 110 -18.41 35.64 -33.36
N VAL A 111 -17.14 35.81 -33.73
CA VAL A 111 -16.67 36.98 -34.50
C VAL A 111 -17.12 36.88 -35.97
N ALA A 112 -16.96 35.73 -36.62
CA ALA A 112 -17.34 35.54 -38.02
C ALA A 112 -18.86 35.68 -38.26
N GLU A 113 -19.69 35.29 -37.29
CA GLU A 113 -21.14 35.45 -37.32
C GLU A 113 -21.60 36.85 -36.83
N GLY A 114 -20.65 37.73 -36.46
CA GLY A 114 -20.93 39.11 -36.05
C GLY A 114 -21.64 39.24 -34.70
N VAL A 115 -21.56 38.22 -33.84
CA VAL A 115 -22.19 38.21 -32.50
C VAL A 115 -21.39 39.03 -31.50
N VAL A 116 -20.06 39.08 -31.65
CA VAL A 116 -19.12 39.86 -30.82
C VAL A 116 -17.99 40.40 -31.69
N THR A 117 -17.35 41.49 -31.27
CA THR A 117 -16.15 42.04 -31.96
C THR A 117 -14.88 41.29 -31.55
N PRO A 118 -13.79 41.36 -32.34
CA PRO A 118 -12.49 40.80 -31.94
C PRO A 118 -11.99 41.32 -30.59
N GLU A 119 -12.17 42.63 -30.32
CA GLU A 119 -11.77 43.27 -29.06
C GLU A 119 -12.61 42.76 -27.87
N GLN A 120 -13.92 42.55 -28.08
CA GLN A 120 -14.81 41.98 -27.07
C GLN A 120 -14.47 40.51 -26.78
N LEU A 121 -14.12 39.75 -27.82
CA LEU A 121 -13.65 38.38 -27.68
C LEU A 121 -12.33 38.33 -26.92
N GLU A 122 -11.38 39.20 -27.24
CA GLU A 122 -10.08 39.29 -26.55
C GLU A 122 -10.27 39.61 -25.06
N THR A 123 -11.09 40.60 -24.73
CA THR A 123 -11.43 40.95 -23.32
C THR A 123 -12.06 39.76 -22.58
N ALA A 124 -12.97 39.02 -23.22
CA ALA A 124 -13.60 37.85 -22.61
C ALA A 124 -12.63 36.67 -22.46
N MET A 125 -11.68 36.53 -23.39
CA MET A 125 -10.61 35.52 -23.30
C MET A 125 -9.62 35.86 -22.19
N GLU A 126 -9.27 37.13 -22.01
CA GLU A 126 -8.45 37.58 -20.87
C GLU A 126 -9.13 37.28 -19.54
N GLN A 127 -10.44 37.56 -19.42
CA GLN A 127 -11.20 37.17 -18.23
C GLN A 127 -11.28 35.65 -18.05
N GLN A 128 -11.51 34.88 -19.12
CA GLN A 128 -11.53 33.42 -19.05
C GLN A 128 -10.18 32.86 -18.62
N GLN A 129 -9.07 33.42 -19.11
CA GLN A 129 -7.73 33.02 -18.72
C GLN A 129 -7.46 33.35 -17.26
N LYS A 130 -7.99 34.49 -16.78
CA LYS A 130 -7.82 34.96 -15.41
C LYS A 130 -8.65 34.16 -14.41
N PHE A 131 -9.96 34.08 -14.60
CA PHE A 131 -10.91 33.52 -13.63
C PHE A 131 -11.43 32.12 -14.00
N GLY A 132 -11.24 31.68 -15.25
CA GLY A 132 -11.76 30.41 -15.73
C GLY A 132 -13.20 30.51 -16.22
N GLY A 133 -13.86 29.35 -16.36
CA GLY A 133 -15.25 29.26 -16.79
C GLY A 133 -15.44 29.06 -18.30
N ARG A 134 -16.68 29.20 -18.77
CA ARG A 134 -17.04 29.06 -20.19
C ARG A 134 -17.05 30.42 -20.85
N LEU A 135 -16.33 30.53 -21.97
CA LEU A 135 -16.25 31.76 -22.77
C LEU A 135 -17.63 32.35 -23.12
N GLY A 136 -18.59 31.48 -23.46
CA GLY A 136 -19.96 31.91 -23.77
C GLY A 136 -20.68 32.58 -22.60
N ASP A 137 -20.47 32.13 -21.36
CA ASP A 137 -21.13 32.73 -20.19
C ASP A 137 -20.47 34.07 -19.82
N ILE A 138 -19.14 34.14 -19.94
CA ILE A 138 -18.36 35.36 -19.68
C ILE A 138 -18.79 36.49 -20.64
N LEU A 139 -19.01 36.16 -21.92
CA LEU A 139 -19.51 37.12 -22.92
C LEU A 139 -20.90 37.69 -22.55
N VAL A 140 -21.74 36.89 -21.89
CA VAL A 140 -23.06 37.34 -21.41
C VAL A 140 -22.91 38.22 -20.18
N GLU A 141 -22.03 37.85 -19.24
CA GLU A 141 -21.80 38.61 -18.01
C GLU A 141 -21.15 39.97 -18.22
N LEU A 142 -20.21 40.06 -19.17
CA LEU A 142 -19.63 41.32 -19.60
C LEU A 142 -20.63 42.21 -20.35
N GLY A 143 -21.84 41.70 -20.63
CA GLY A 143 -22.90 42.44 -21.35
C GLY A 143 -22.62 42.61 -22.84
N PHE A 144 -21.66 41.87 -23.41
CA PHE A 144 -21.30 42.00 -24.82
C PHE A 144 -22.35 41.39 -25.75
N THR A 145 -23.05 40.34 -25.33
CA THR A 145 -24.12 39.73 -26.12
C THR A 145 -25.13 38.96 -25.24
N PRO A 146 -26.45 38.98 -25.55
CA PRO A 146 -27.43 38.21 -24.80
C PRO A 146 -27.35 36.71 -25.11
N ARG A 147 -27.69 35.87 -24.11
CA ARG A 147 -27.59 34.40 -24.19
C ARG A 147 -28.34 33.78 -25.39
N GLU A 148 -29.44 34.43 -25.80
CA GLU A 148 -30.28 34.04 -26.94
C GLU A 148 -29.53 34.05 -28.28
N ARG A 149 -28.51 34.90 -28.44
CA ARG A 149 -27.69 34.96 -29.65
C ARG A 149 -26.57 33.93 -29.67
N ILE A 150 -26.09 33.50 -28.50
CA ILE A 150 -25.02 32.49 -28.38
C ILE A 150 -25.60 31.06 -28.47
N ALA A 151 -26.80 30.82 -27.92
CA ALA A 151 -27.40 29.50 -27.83
C ALA A 151 -27.49 28.73 -29.17
N PRO A 152 -27.89 29.33 -30.31
CA PRO A 152 -27.95 28.63 -31.60
C PRO A 152 -26.58 28.14 -32.09
N ILE A 153 -25.53 28.93 -31.85
CA ILE A 153 -24.15 28.63 -32.26
C ILE A 153 -23.57 27.50 -31.41
N LEU A 154 -23.87 27.50 -30.11
CA LEU A 154 -23.52 26.41 -29.20
C LEU A 154 -24.25 25.10 -29.56
N HIS A 155 -25.55 25.18 -29.91
CA HIS A 155 -26.33 24.00 -30.30
C HIS A 155 -25.85 23.37 -31.62
N GLN A 156 -25.30 24.15 -32.56
CA GLN A 156 -24.70 23.63 -33.79
C GLN A 156 -23.36 22.91 -33.59
N GLN A 157 -22.66 23.13 -32.46
CA GLN A 157 -21.49 22.30 -32.07
C GLN A 157 -21.91 20.93 -31.51
N GLY A 158 -23.20 20.73 -31.24
CA GLY A 158 -23.74 19.66 -30.41
C GLY A 158 -23.84 18.27 -31.04
N SER A 159 -22.76 17.73 -31.61
CA SER A 159 -22.58 16.28 -31.57
C SER A 159 -21.53 15.96 -30.51
N LYS A 160 -21.89 15.16 -29.50
CA LYS A 160 -20.93 14.51 -28.60
C LYS A 160 -20.07 13.55 -29.46
N GLY A 161 -19.15 14.11 -30.23
CA GLY A 161 -18.20 13.36 -31.03
C GLY A 161 -17.38 12.45 -30.11
N ARG A 162 -16.87 11.35 -30.65
CA ARG A 162 -15.93 10.52 -29.88
C ARG A 162 -14.69 11.37 -29.61
N LEU A 163 -14.15 11.28 -28.39
CA LEU A 163 -13.01 12.09 -27.98
C LEU A 163 -11.82 11.95 -28.96
N GLY A 164 -11.56 10.73 -29.45
CA GLY A 164 -10.53 10.48 -30.45
C GLY A 164 -10.72 11.28 -31.74
N ASP A 165 -11.94 11.27 -32.29
CA ASP A 165 -12.27 12.01 -33.52
C ASP A 165 -12.08 13.52 -33.30
N MET A 166 -12.55 14.04 -32.16
CA MET A 166 -12.38 15.44 -31.79
C MET A 166 -10.90 15.84 -31.69
N LEU A 167 -10.05 14.99 -31.11
CA LEU A 167 -8.61 15.26 -30.98
C LEU A 167 -7.87 15.22 -32.33
N VAL A 168 -8.32 14.40 -33.28
CA VAL A 168 -7.76 14.35 -34.63
C VAL A 168 -8.24 15.54 -35.45
N GLU A 169 -9.53 15.89 -35.40
CA GLU A 169 -10.11 17.04 -36.10
C GLU A 169 -9.45 18.37 -35.71
N THR A 170 -9.10 18.55 -34.44
CA THR A 170 -8.43 19.76 -33.96
C THR A 170 -6.91 19.75 -34.19
N GLY A 171 -6.36 18.65 -34.72
CA GLY A 171 -4.92 18.46 -34.89
C GLY A 171 -4.16 18.28 -33.57
N ALA A 172 -4.86 18.00 -32.47
CA ALA A 172 -4.22 17.76 -31.16
C ALA A 172 -3.42 16.45 -31.15
N ILE A 173 -3.86 15.45 -31.92
CA ILE A 173 -3.14 14.20 -32.21
C ILE A 173 -3.30 13.83 -33.69
N SER A 174 -2.38 13.01 -34.20
CA SER A 174 -2.52 12.39 -35.53
C SER A 174 -3.41 11.15 -35.49
N LYS A 175 -3.92 10.73 -36.65
CA LYS A 175 -4.68 9.49 -36.79
C LYS A 175 -3.86 8.25 -36.41
N ASP A 176 -2.57 8.22 -36.75
CA ASP A 176 -1.64 7.15 -36.35
C ASP A 176 -1.51 7.05 -34.82
N GLN A 177 -1.35 8.19 -34.14
CA GLN A 177 -1.31 8.23 -32.68
C GLN A 177 -2.62 7.73 -32.05
N LEU A 178 -3.76 8.09 -32.62
CA LEU A 178 -5.07 7.58 -32.18
C LEU A 178 -5.18 6.06 -32.38
N ASP A 179 -4.80 5.55 -33.54
CA ASP A 179 -4.88 4.12 -33.87
C ASP A 179 -3.99 3.29 -32.93
N ARG A 180 -2.76 3.75 -32.66
CA ARG A 180 -1.85 3.13 -31.68
C ARG A 180 -2.42 3.15 -30.26
N ALA A 181 -3.05 4.25 -29.84
CA ALA A 181 -3.68 4.35 -28.54
C ALA A 181 -4.91 3.42 -28.42
N LEU A 182 -5.69 3.28 -29.49
CA LEU A 182 -6.82 2.34 -29.54
C LEU A 182 -6.37 0.88 -29.54
N GLU A 183 -5.25 0.56 -30.21
CA GLU A 183 -4.64 -0.77 -30.15
C GLU A 183 -4.21 -1.10 -28.70
N PHE A 184 -3.52 -0.17 -28.05
CA PHE A 184 -3.16 -0.31 -26.63
C PHE A 184 -4.41 -0.46 -25.75
N GLN A 185 -5.45 0.36 -25.97
CA GLN A 185 -6.72 0.26 -25.24
C GLN A 185 -7.40 -1.10 -25.42
N ARG A 186 -7.34 -1.70 -26.61
CA ARG A 186 -7.89 -3.05 -26.84
C ARG A 186 -7.12 -4.11 -26.06
N LYS A 187 -5.81 -3.94 -25.88
CA LYS A 187 -4.94 -4.86 -25.13
C LYS A 187 -5.07 -4.68 -23.61
N SER A 188 -5.03 -3.45 -23.10
CA SER A 188 -4.94 -3.16 -21.66
C SER A 188 -6.24 -2.65 -21.04
N GLY A 189 -7.24 -2.28 -21.83
CA GLY A 189 -8.41 -1.54 -21.36
C GLY A 189 -8.04 -0.13 -20.87
N GLY A 190 -8.93 0.50 -20.11
CA GLY A 190 -8.73 1.84 -19.55
C GLY A 190 -9.30 2.97 -20.40
N LEU A 191 -9.15 4.21 -19.92
CA LEU A 191 -9.64 5.41 -20.58
C LEU A 191 -8.67 5.87 -21.68
N LEU A 192 -9.20 6.20 -22.86
CA LEU A 192 -8.40 6.64 -24.01
C LEU A 192 -7.52 7.86 -23.66
N GLY A 193 -8.06 8.82 -22.90
CA GLY A 193 -7.32 10.00 -22.46
C GLY A 193 -6.08 9.65 -21.62
N ASP A 194 -6.22 8.71 -20.68
CA ASP A 194 -5.10 8.25 -19.85
C ASP A 194 -4.01 7.54 -20.66
N ILE A 195 -4.44 6.75 -21.66
CA ILE A 195 -3.53 6.06 -22.57
C ILE A 195 -2.75 7.07 -23.40
N LEU A 196 -3.43 8.02 -24.04
CA LEU A 196 -2.79 9.08 -24.84
C LEU A 196 -1.78 9.89 -24.03
N MET A 197 -2.11 10.21 -22.77
CA MET A 197 -1.21 10.88 -21.83
C MET A 197 -0.01 10.00 -21.45
N SER A 198 -0.23 8.72 -21.14
CA SER A 198 0.85 7.79 -20.76
C SER A 198 1.84 7.55 -21.90
N MET A 199 1.36 7.57 -23.16
CA MET A 199 2.17 7.45 -24.37
C MET A 199 2.81 8.79 -24.79
N ARG A 200 2.57 9.88 -24.04
CA ARG A 200 3.04 11.24 -24.32
C ARG A 200 2.59 11.78 -25.69
N PHE A 201 1.43 11.33 -26.17
CA PHE A 201 0.86 11.82 -27.44
C PHE A 201 0.11 13.14 -27.27
N ILE A 202 -0.36 13.46 -26.05
CA ILE A 202 -1.06 14.69 -25.75
C ILE A 202 -0.70 15.22 -24.36
N GLU A 203 -0.59 16.54 -24.23
CA GLU A 203 -0.39 17.23 -22.95
C GLU A 203 -1.70 17.28 -22.15
N PRO A 204 -1.65 17.20 -20.80
CA PRO A 204 -2.84 17.24 -19.95
C PRO A 204 -3.75 18.42 -20.24
N GLU A 205 -3.21 19.63 -20.32
CA GLU A 205 -4.01 20.85 -20.55
C GLU A 205 -4.82 20.77 -21.85
N LYS A 206 -4.21 20.26 -22.93
CA LYS A 206 -4.86 20.11 -24.23
C LYS A 206 -5.97 19.06 -24.14
N LEU A 207 -5.70 17.90 -23.55
CA LEU A 207 -6.69 16.84 -23.40
C LEU A 207 -7.90 17.33 -22.58
N TYR A 208 -7.65 17.91 -21.41
CA TYR A 208 -8.68 18.39 -20.51
C TYR A 208 -9.49 19.54 -21.11
N ARG A 209 -8.89 20.39 -21.95
CA ARG A 209 -9.65 21.40 -22.72
C ARG A 209 -10.66 20.76 -23.68
N HIS A 210 -10.28 19.68 -24.38
CA HIS A 210 -11.19 18.97 -25.27
C HIS A 210 -12.28 18.21 -24.50
N ILE A 211 -11.95 17.61 -23.36
CA ILE A 211 -12.94 16.97 -22.48
C ILE A 211 -13.92 18.03 -21.96
N ALA A 212 -13.43 19.18 -21.50
CA ALA A 212 -14.30 20.28 -21.06
C ALA A 212 -15.24 20.73 -22.18
N THR A 213 -14.76 20.88 -23.42
CA THR A 213 -15.62 21.17 -24.57
C THR A 213 -16.66 20.06 -24.83
N GLN A 214 -16.26 18.79 -24.77
CA GLN A 214 -17.15 17.65 -25.00
C GLN A 214 -18.32 17.59 -23.99
N TYR A 215 -18.07 18.00 -22.74
CA TYR A 215 -19.04 18.02 -21.66
C TYR A 215 -19.67 19.39 -21.41
N ASN A 216 -19.35 20.41 -22.23
CA ASN A 216 -19.79 21.80 -22.05
C ASN A 216 -19.48 22.36 -20.64
N LEU A 217 -18.26 22.10 -20.16
CA LEU A 217 -17.70 22.58 -18.91
C LEU A 217 -16.72 23.75 -19.15
N GLY A 218 -16.47 24.55 -18.12
CA GLY A 218 -15.40 25.53 -18.15
C GLY A 218 -14.02 24.89 -17.96
N ARG A 219 -12.95 25.64 -18.24
CA ARG A 219 -11.58 25.32 -17.78
C ARG A 219 -11.20 26.26 -16.65
N ILE A 220 -10.19 25.87 -15.88
CA ILE A 220 -9.66 26.70 -14.79
C ILE A 220 -8.96 27.94 -15.36
N GLY A 221 -8.97 29.04 -14.59
CA GLY A 221 -8.17 30.23 -14.83
C GLY A 221 -6.85 30.21 -14.04
N SER A 222 -6.14 31.34 -14.04
CA SER A 222 -4.90 31.55 -13.29
C SER A 222 -5.07 32.12 -11.88
N GLU A 223 -6.19 32.76 -11.58
CA GLU A 223 -6.48 33.36 -10.27
C GLU A 223 -7.53 32.54 -9.50
N TYR A 224 -7.28 32.38 -8.19
CA TYR A 224 -8.10 31.59 -7.28
C TYR A 224 -8.33 32.38 -5.98
N MET A 225 -9.48 32.18 -5.35
CA MET A 225 -9.86 32.82 -4.08
C MET A 225 -10.28 31.75 -3.07
N PHE A 226 -9.32 31.14 -2.35
CA PHE A 226 -9.62 30.07 -1.38
C PHE A 226 -10.06 30.60 -0.01
N GLU A 227 -9.48 31.72 0.44
CA GLU A 227 -9.70 32.25 1.80
C GLU A 227 -11.01 33.04 1.93
N GLU A 228 -11.46 33.67 0.84
CA GLU A 228 -12.59 34.60 0.82
C GLU A 228 -13.91 33.93 0.42
N VAL A 229 -13.88 32.63 0.12
CA VAL A 229 -14.99 31.91 -0.50
C VAL A 229 -15.53 30.83 0.43
N ASN A 230 -16.86 30.67 0.45
CA ASN A 230 -17.51 29.60 1.19
C ASN A 230 -17.12 28.23 0.62
N LYS A 231 -16.26 27.51 1.35
CA LYS A 231 -15.85 26.15 0.98
C LYS A 231 -16.95 25.13 1.26
N LEU A 232 -16.96 24.04 0.49
CA LEU A 232 -17.83 22.91 0.76
C LEU A 232 -17.40 22.19 2.04
N PRO A 233 -18.32 21.55 2.78
CA PRO A 233 -17.95 20.61 3.84
C PRO A 233 -17.03 19.53 3.26
N GLU A 234 -15.94 19.21 3.96
CA GLU A 234 -14.89 18.32 3.46
C GLU A 234 -15.44 16.96 2.98
N ALA A 235 -16.38 16.37 3.72
CA ALA A 235 -17.01 15.11 3.32
C ALA A 235 -17.76 15.20 1.97
N MET A 236 -18.43 16.32 1.71
CA MET A 236 -19.12 16.58 0.44
C MET A 236 -18.12 16.85 -0.69
N ALA A 237 -17.09 17.68 -0.42
CA ALA A 237 -16.00 17.93 -1.35
C ALA A 237 -15.34 16.62 -1.79
N ARG A 238 -15.10 15.69 -0.84
CA ARG A 238 -14.47 14.40 -1.11
C ARG A 238 -15.37 13.46 -1.89
N GLN A 239 -16.65 13.41 -1.54
CA GLN A 239 -17.63 12.58 -2.22
C GLN A 239 -17.76 12.94 -3.71
N TYR A 240 -17.77 14.24 -4.03
CA TYR A 240 -17.94 14.73 -5.40
C TYR A 240 -16.63 15.07 -6.10
N ASP A 241 -15.48 14.92 -5.43
CA ASP A 241 -14.16 15.42 -5.87
C ASP A 241 -14.25 16.86 -6.43
N ALA A 242 -14.80 17.75 -5.60
CA ALA A 242 -15.18 19.11 -5.97
C ALA A 242 -14.61 20.13 -4.98
N VAL A 243 -13.96 21.18 -5.49
CA VAL A 243 -13.38 22.27 -4.69
C VAL A 243 -13.88 23.60 -5.22
N VAL A 244 -14.35 24.48 -4.33
CA VAL A 244 -14.72 25.84 -4.69
C VAL A 244 -13.44 26.66 -4.85
N ILE A 245 -13.22 27.24 -6.03
CA ILE A 245 -11.98 27.96 -6.35
C ILE A 245 -12.18 29.47 -6.49
N HIS A 246 -13.41 29.92 -6.75
CA HIS A 246 -13.74 31.33 -6.96
C HIS A 246 -15.24 31.56 -6.73
N GLN A 247 -15.60 32.79 -6.40
CA GLN A 247 -16.97 33.24 -6.26
C GLN A 247 -17.18 34.54 -7.03
N ASP A 248 -18.18 34.54 -7.91
CA ASP A 248 -18.67 35.73 -8.61
C ASP A 248 -19.98 36.22 -7.93
N ALA A 249 -20.46 37.41 -8.29
CA ALA A 249 -21.70 37.96 -7.72
C ALA A 249 -22.94 37.06 -7.91
N ASN A 250 -22.94 36.21 -8.94
CA ASN A 250 -24.10 35.41 -9.34
C ASN A 250 -23.88 33.89 -9.30
N ARG A 251 -22.66 33.41 -9.01
CA ARG A 251 -22.32 31.97 -9.04
C ARG A 251 -21.04 31.62 -8.29
N TYR A 252 -20.85 30.34 -8.00
CA TYR A 252 -19.55 29.77 -7.61
C TYR A 252 -18.89 29.03 -8.77
N LEU A 253 -17.57 29.14 -8.88
CA LEU A 253 -16.77 28.29 -9.75
C LEU A 253 -16.24 27.11 -8.93
N VAL A 254 -16.61 25.91 -9.37
CA VAL A 254 -16.28 24.65 -8.69
C VAL A 254 -15.38 23.82 -9.58
N ALA A 255 -14.13 23.63 -9.16
CA ALA A 255 -13.18 22.76 -9.80
C ALA A 255 -13.55 21.29 -9.54
N VAL A 256 -13.61 20.50 -10.61
CA VAL A 256 -13.98 19.09 -10.56
C VAL A 256 -12.98 18.26 -11.37
N GLY A 257 -12.58 17.10 -10.84
CA GLY A 257 -11.71 16.17 -11.57
C GLY A 257 -12.44 15.45 -12.72
N HIS A 258 -13.76 15.30 -12.58
CA HIS A 258 -14.65 14.64 -13.54
C HIS A 258 -15.99 15.40 -13.62
N PRO A 259 -16.71 15.35 -14.76
CA PRO A 259 -18.04 15.94 -14.86
C PRO A 259 -18.98 15.38 -13.80
N LEU A 260 -19.61 16.26 -13.01
CA LEU A 260 -20.58 15.88 -11.99
C LEU A 260 -21.93 15.49 -12.60
N THR A 261 -22.68 14.64 -11.90
CA THR A 261 -24.08 14.38 -12.22
C THR A 261 -24.95 15.58 -11.85
N ASP A 262 -26.09 15.74 -12.51
CA ASP A 262 -27.03 16.84 -12.21
C ASP A 262 -27.48 16.82 -10.73
N GLU A 263 -27.63 15.63 -10.15
CA GLU A 263 -27.95 15.44 -8.73
C GLU A 263 -26.86 16.00 -7.81
N ALA A 264 -25.58 15.75 -8.13
CA ALA A 264 -24.45 16.27 -7.37
C ALA A 264 -24.36 17.80 -7.50
N VAL A 265 -24.59 18.34 -8.69
CA VAL A 265 -24.64 19.80 -8.93
C VAL A 265 -25.70 20.44 -8.05
N VAL A 266 -26.94 19.93 -8.07
CA VAL A 266 -28.04 20.45 -7.25
C VAL A 266 -27.73 20.35 -5.75
N ALA A 267 -27.08 19.26 -5.30
CA ALA A 267 -26.67 19.13 -3.90
C ALA A 267 -25.65 20.20 -3.48
N ILE A 268 -24.68 20.50 -4.35
CA ILE A 268 -23.68 21.54 -4.12
C ILE A 268 -24.33 22.94 -4.15
N GLU A 269 -25.22 23.21 -5.11
CA GLU A 269 -25.96 24.49 -5.19
C GLU A 269 -26.82 24.73 -3.95
N ASN A 270 -27.51 23.71 -3.47
CA ASN A 270 -28.30 23.79 -2.24
C ASN A 270 -27.42 24.08 -1.00
N MET A 271 -26.20 23.55 -0.98
CA MET A 271 -25.25 23.80 0.11
C MET A 271 -24.70 25.23 0.07
N LEU A 272 -24.38 25.73 -1.13
CA LEU A 272 -23.76 27.06 -1.32
C LEU A 272 -24.78 28.20 -1.42
N GLY A 273 -26.05 27.90 -1.69
CA GLY A 273 -27.13 28.87 -1.82
C GLY A 273 -27.13 29.67 -3.13
N MET A 274 -26.29 29.30 -4.09
CA MET A 274 -26.13 29.97 -5.39
C MET A 274 -25.84 28.95 -6.50
N PRO A 275 -26.14 29.27 -7.77
CA PRO A 275 -25.77 28.43 -8.90
C PRO A 275 -24.27 28.14 -8.96
N VAL A 276 -23.91 26.95 -9.45
CA VAL A 276 -22.51 26.56 -9.62
C VAL A 276 -22.15 26.33 -11.08
N GLN A 277 -20.96 26.79 -11.45
CA GLN A 277 -20.36 26.49 -12.73
C GLN A 277 -19.18 25.55 -12.53
N GLN A 278 -19.28 24.36 -13.12
CA GLN A 278 -18.22 23.38 -13.11
C GLN A 278 -17.08 23.81 -14.03
N VAL A 279 -15.86 23.81 -13.50
CA VAL A 279 -14.63 23.92 -14.28
C VAL A 279 -13.85 22.62 -14.15
N LEU A 280 -13.50 22.02 -15.27
CA LEU A 280 -12.76 20.76 -15.27
C LEU A 280 -11.30 21.06 -14.94
N ALA A 281 -10.75 20.37 -13.95
CA ALA A 281 -9.36 20.51 -13.52
C ALA A 281 -8.54 19.24 -13.80
N THR A 282 -7.25 19.40 -14.12
CA THR A 282 -6.30 18.30 -14.23
C THR A 282 -6.05 17.67 -12.86
N ARG A 283 -5.38 16.51 -12.84
CA ARG A 283 -5.04 15.84 -11.58
C ARG A 283 -4.14 16.70 -10.70
N GLU A 284 -3.12 17.32 -11.29
CA GLU A 284 -2.17 18.18 -10.59
C GLU A 284 -2.86 19.46 -10.07
N GLU A 285 -3.72 20.07 -10.88
CA GLU A 285 -4.56 21.21 -10.48
C GLU A 285 -5.45 20.83 -9.28
N MET A 286 -6.10 19.66 -9.32
CA MET A 286 -6.93 19.19 -8.20
C MET A 286 -6.12 18.95 -6.92
N GLU A 287 -4.93 18.34 -6.98
CA GLU A 287 -4.09 18.16 -5.79
C GLU A 287 -3.69 19.50 -5.18
N TYR A 288 -3.37 20.50 -6.02
CA TYR A 288 -3.10 21.87 -5.57
C TYR A 288 -4.34 22.48 -4.89
N PHE A 289 -5.52 22.43 -5.51
CA PHE A 289 -6.74 23.01 -4.92
C PHE A 289 -7.15 22.35 -3.60
N TRP A 290 -6.98 21.03 -3.49
CA TRP A 290 -7.23 20.31 -2.25
C TRP A 290 -6.26 20.70 -1.14
N LYS A 291 -4.99 20.85 -1.48
CA LYS A 291 -3.98 21.32 -0.55
C LYS A 291 -4.33 22.72 -0.03
N GLU A 292 -4.66 23.66 -0.89
CA GLU A 292 -4.94 25.04 -0.49
C GLU A 292 -6.27 25.16 0.30
N ALA A 293 -7.34 24.52 -0.15
CA ALA A 293 -8.68 24.67 0.48
C ALA A 293 -8.90 23.80 1.74
N TYR A 294 -8.22 22.65 1.84
CA TYR A 294 -8.47 21.63 2.87
C TYR A 294 -7.19 21.18 3.60
N GLN A 295 -6.14 22.02 3.64
CA GLN A 295 -4.85 21.67 4.23
C GLN A 295 -4.97 21.12 5.66
N SER A 296 -5.78 21.77 6.49
CA SER A 296 -5.89 21.45 7.92
C SER A 296 -6.60 20.11 8.14
N GLU A 297 -7.65 19.83 7.38
CA GLU A 297 -8.38 18.56 7.40
C GLU A 297 -7.49 17.41 6.91
N LEU A 298 -6.78 17.58 5.80
CA LEU A 298 -5.85 16.59 5.25
C LEU A 298 -4.69 16.29 6.21
N LEU A 299 -4.12 17.33 6.84
CA LEU A 299 -3.07 17.18 7.84
C LEU A 299 -3.59 16.44 9.08
N ARG A 300 -4.78 16.78 9.57
CA ARG A 300 -5.37 16.11 10.72
C ARG A 300 -5.64 14.63 10.41
N GLU A 301 -6.17 14.32 9.24
CA GLU A 301 -6.36 12.92 8.81
C GLU A 301 -5.02 12.17 8.76
N SER A 302 -3.99 12.76 8.16
CA SER A 302 -2.68 12.08 8.00
C SER A 302 -1.91 11.88 9.31
N THR A 303 -2.17 12.69 10.33
CA THR A 303 -1.41 12.70 11.61
C THR A 303 -2.18 12.14 12.81
N GLN A 304 -3.48 12.40 12.90
CA GLN A 304 -4.25 12.18 14.13
C GLN A 304 -5.36 11.13 14.00
N LYS A 305 -5.82 10.78 12.79
CA LYS A 305 -7.00 9.89 12.62
C LYS A 305 -6.93 8.59 13.42
N LEU A 306 -5.81 7.87 13.36
CA LEU A 306 -5.63 6.63 14.14
C LEU A 306 -5.64 6.89 15.65
N ALA A 307 -5.02 7.98 16.10
CA ALA A 307 -4.95 8.32 17.52
C ALA A 307 -6.32 8.79 18.06
N ASP A 308 -7.09 9.52 17.27
CA ASP A 308 -8.42 10.02 17.61
C ASP A 308 -9.46 8.88 17.65
N GLU A 309 -9.49 8.03 16.62
CA GLU A 309 -10.52 6.99 16.47
C GLU A 309 -10.15 5.66 17.16
N GLN A 310 -8.87 5.31 17.22
CA GLN A 310 -8.37 4.05 17.78
C GLN A 310 -7.14 4.26 18.69
N PRO A 311 -7.23 5.07 19.76
CA PRO A 311 -6.08 5.44 20.59
C PRO A 311 -5.31 4.25 21.14
N GLN A 312 -6.00 3.14 21.47
CA GLN A 312 -5.39 1.89 21.94
C GLN A 312 -4.40 1.26 20.94
N ASN A 313 -4.52 1.59 19.66
CA ASN A 313 -3.75 1.05 18.55
C ASN A 313 -2.66 2.02 18.04
N SER A 314 -2.50 3.21 18.64
CA SER A 314 -1.46 4.18 18.27
C SER A 314 -0.42 4.36 19.37
N ALA A 315 0.85 4.54 18.97
CA ALA A 315 2.02 4.79 19.79
C ALA A 315 2.09 6.20 20.37
N HIS A 316 1.17 7.12 20.03
CA HIS A 316 1.15 8.51 20.52
C HIS A 316 1.27 8.64 22.06
N ILE A 317 0.87 7.60 22.81
CA ILE A 317 1.23 7.41 24.23
C ILE A 317 2.20 6.25 24.35
N THR A 318 3.45 6.51 24.74
CA THR A 318 4.47 5.44 24.89
C THR A 318 4.15 4.48 26.03
N PHE A 319 3.88 5.01 27.22
CA PHE A 319 3.51 4.23 28.41
C PHE A 319 2.17 4.70 28.96
N THR A 320 1.22 3.79 29.09
CA THR A 320 -0.04 4.10 29.77
C THR A 320 0.13 4.08 31.29
N LYS A 321 -0.69 4.83 32.01
CA LYS A 321 -0.67 4.84 33.49
C LYS A 321 -0.80 3.43 34.09
N PRO A 322 -1.72 2.54 33.63
CA PRO A 322 -1.80 1.18 34.13
C PRO A 322 -0.52 0.37 33.90
N GLN A 323 0.12 0.53 32.74
CA GLN A 323 1.40 -0.15 32.46
C GLN A 323 2.49 0.32 33.42
N LEU A 324 2.62 1.64 33.65
CA LEU A 324 3.58 2.18 34.61
C LEU A 324 3.31 1.69 36.03
N THR A 325 2.05 1.60 36.45
CA THR A 325 1.68 1.03 37.75
C THR A 325 2.10 -0.43 37.86
N VAL A 326 1.81 -1.26 36.85
CA VAL A 326 2.19 -2.68 36.85
C VAL A 326 3.71 -2.83 36.87
N ILE A 327 4.43 -2.09 36.02
CA ILE A 327 5.90 -2.07 35.99
C ILE A 327 6.45 -1.65 37.36
N GLY A 328 5.89 -0.61 37.97
CA GLY A 328 6.27 -0.12 39.29
C GLY A 328 6.04 -1.15 40.41
N ILE A 329 4.90 -1.84 40.40
CA ILE A 329 4.60 -2.93 41.35
C ILE A 329 5.57 -4.09 41.16
N CYS A 330 5.81 -4.53 39.92
CA CYS A 330 6.77 -5.60 39.64
C CYS A 330 8.18 -5.21 40.08
N ALA A 331 8.62 -3.98 39.79
CA ALA A 331 9.92 -3.48 40.20
C ALA A 331 10.04 -3.41 41.72
N PHE A 332 9.02 -2.92 42.42
CA PHE A 332 8.98 -2.88 43.89
C PHE A 332 9.07 -4.28 44.50
N LEU A 333 8.29 -5.25 43.97
CA LEU A 333 8.33 -6.64 44.44
C LEU A 333 9.71 -7.27 44.22
N VAL A 334 10.34 -7.05 43.06
CA VAL A 334 11.70 -7.53 42.79
C VAL A 334 12.71 -6.90 43.75
N LEU A 335 12.65 -5.58 43.98
CA LEU A 335 13.54 -4.89 44.92
C LEU A 335 13.33 -5.36 46.37
N LEU A 336 12.08 -5.59 46.78
CA LEU A 336 11.77 -6.15 48.10
C LEU A 336 12.34 -7.57 48.25
N SER A 337 12.14 -8.44 47.25
CA SER A 337 12.70 -9.80 47.25
C SER A 337 14.22 -9.79 47.25
N LEU A 338 14.86 -8.88 46.51
CA LEU A 338 16.31 -8.69 46.54
C LEU A 338 16.81 -8.26 47.93
N GLY A 339 16.06 -7.41 48.64
CA GLY A 339 16.39 -7.00 50.01
C GLY A 339 16.26 -8.14 51.03
N LEU A 340 15.34 -9.09 50.80
CA LEU A 340 15.12 -10.24 51.68
C LEU A 340 16.09 -11.40 51.41
N ASP A 341 16.25 -11.79 50.15
CA ASP A 341 17.13 -12.86 49.70
C ASP A 341 17.59 -12.61 48.26
N TRP A 342 18.67 -11.85 48.13
CA TRP A 342 19.17 -11.43 46.83
C TRP A 342 19.59 -12.60 45.94
N LEU A 343 20.22 -13.65 46.50
CA LEU A 343 20.76 -14.75 45.71
C LEU A 343 19.64 -15.61 45.12
N HIS A 344 18.69 -16.07 45.94
CA HIS A 344 17.58 -16.89 45.44
C HIS A 344 16.68 -16.10 44.50
N THR A 345 16.48 -14.80 44.76
CA THR A 345 15.72 -13.93 43.86
C THR A 345 16.35 -13.86 42.47
N LEU A 346 17.67 -13.66 42.40
CA LEU A 346 18.39 -13.63 41.12
C LEU A 346 18.37 -14.98 40.40
N ILE A 347 18.46 -16.09 41.14
CA ILE A 347 18.33 -17.45 40.57
C ILE A 347 16.94 -17.63 39.98
N VAL A 348 15.86 -17.29 40.69
CA VAL A 348 14.48 -17.41 40.20
C VAL A 348 14.26 -16.57 38.94
N ILE A 349 14.75 -15.33 38.91
CA ILE A 349 14.70 -14.48 37.73
C ILE A 349 15.44 -15.14 36.56
N ASN A 350 16.66 -15.65 36.78
CA ASN A 350 17.42 -16.32 35.74
C ASN A 350 16.70 -17.57 35.21
N VAL A 351 16.11 -18.38 36.09
CA VAL A 351 15.29 -19.53 35.68
C VAL A 351 14.14 -19.11 34.79
N ALA A 352 13.40 -18.06 35.16
CA ALA A 352 12.30 -17.55 34.35
C ALA A 352 12.77 -17.04 32.98
N VAL A 353 13.90 -16.32 32.94
CA VAL A 353 14.51 -15.84 31.69
C VAL A 353 14.95 -16.99 30.80
N GLN A 354 15.60 -18.02 31.35
CA GLN A 354 16.05 -19.19 30.57
C GLN A 354 14.87 -20.00 30.02
N LEU A 355 13.81 -20.19 30.80
CA LEU A 355 12.60 -20.86 30.29
C LEU A 355 11.94 -20.05 29.17
N PHE A 356 11.88 -18.73 29.31
CA PHE A 356 11.38 -17.83 28.27
C PHE A 356 12.26 -17.89 27.02
N TYR A 357 13.58 -17.74 27.16
CA TYR A 357 14.56 -17.79 26.06
C TYR A 357 14.44 -19.11 25.29
N PHE A 358 14.32 -20.22 26.01
CA PHE A 358 14.24 -21.55 25.41
C PHE A 358 12.96 -21.70 24.61
N ALA A 359 11.82 -21.30 25.19
CA ALA A 359 10.53 -21.33 24.52
C ALA A 359 10.51 -20.45 23.26
N MET A 360 11.05 -19.23 23.33
CA MET A 360 11.12 -18.33 22.18
C MET A 360 12.03 -18.89 21.07
N THR A 361 13.19 -19.43 21.43
CA THR A 361 14.15 -20.04 20.49
C THR A 361 13.56 -21.26 19.81
N LEU A 362 12.95 -22.17 20.59
CA LEU A 362 12.29 -23.35 20.05
C LEU A 362 11.17 -22.97 19.08
N PHE A 363 10.32 -22.02 19.47
CA PHE A 363 9.20 -21.63 18.62
C PHE A 363 9.68 -20.90 17.35
N LYS A 364 10.72 -20.05 17.45
CA LYS A 364 11.34 -19.42 16.27
C LYS A 364 11.95 -20.43 15.31
N PHE A 365 12.61 -21.47 15.83
CA PHE A 365 13.10 -22.57 15.00
C PHE A 365 11.95 -23.34 14.34
N MET A 366 10.86 -23.62 15.07
CA MET A 366 9.67 -24.23 14.46
C MET A 366 9.13 -23.38 13.31
N ILE A 367 8.99 -22.06 13.48
CA ILE A 367 8.56 -21.14 12.41
C ILE A 367 9.45 -21.32 11.17
N ILE A 368 10.77 -21.28 11.33
CA ILE A 368 11.73 -21.47 10.23
C ILE A 368 11.51 -22.81 9.52
N MET A 369 11.28 -23.90 10.26
CA MET A 369 11.00 -25.22 9.68
C MET A 369 9.68 -25.30 8.91
N TYR A 370 8.69 -24.46 9.23
CA TYR A 370 7.48 -24.35 8.41
C TYR A 370 7.75 -23.57 7.11
N GLY A 371 8.67 -22.61 7.16
CA GLY A 371 9.04 -21.80 5.99
C GLY A 371 9.88 -22.50 4.94
N THR A 372 10.55 -23.61 5.30
CA THR A 372 11.33 -24.42 4.34
C THR A 372 10.46 -25.28 3.42
N ARG A 373 9.14 -25.32 3.62
CA ARG A 373 8.23 -26.11 2.79
C ARG A 373 8.07 -25.48 1.41
N ASP A 374 7.94 -26.31 0.37
CA ASP A 374 7.84 -25.84 -1.03
C ASP A 374 6.65 -24.90 -1.28
N PHE A 375 5.55 -25.11 -0.55
CA PHE A 375 4.32 -24.30 -0.64
C PHE A 375 4.24 -23.22 0.45
N ALA A 376 5.35 -22.93 1.15
CA ALA A 376 5.36 -21.97 2.26
C ALA A 376 5.00 -20.53 1.83
N GLN A 377 5.12 -20.24 0.55
CA GLN A 377 4.99 -18.91 -0.06
C GLN A 377 4.31 -19.03 -1.42
N ILE A 378 3.73 -17.92 -1.90
CA ILE A 378 3.04 -17.88 -3.19
C ILE A 378 4.07 -17.71 -4.30
N ARG A 379 4.12 -18.69 -5.21
CA ARG A 379 5.01 -18.68 -6.38
C ARG A 379 4.19 -18.71 -7.66
N PHE A 380 4.72 -18.07 -8.70
CA PHE A 380 4.17 -18.04 -10.04
C PHE A 380 5.25 -18.38 -11.04
N LYS A 381 4.89 -19.09 -12.10
CA LYS A 381 5.74 -19.20 -13.29
C LYS A 381 5.57 -17.98 -14.17
N GLN A 382 6.57 -17.69 -15.01
CA GLN A 382 6.53 -16.54 -15.90
C GLN A 382 5.35 -16.63 -16.88
N GLU A 383 5.03 -17.82 -17.39
CA GLU A 383 3.93 -18.00 -18.32
C GLU A 383 2.56 -17.68 -17.70
N GLU A 384 2.41 -17.89 -16.39
CA GLU A 384 1.18 -17.54 -15.66
C GLU A 384 1.01 -16.02 -15.57
N ILE A 385 2.11 -15.28 -15.42
CA ILE A 385 2.11 -13.81 -15.32
C ILE A 385 1.91 -13.16 -16.69
N ASP A 386 2.57 -13.69 -17.71
CA ASP A 386 2.44 -13.20 -19.09
C ASP A 386 1.03 -13.45 -19.67
N ALA A 387 0.33 -14.48 -19.17
CA ALA A 387 -1.03 -14.82 -19.58
C ALA A 387 -2.11 -13.96 -18.92
N ILE A 388 -1.78 -13.07 -17.98
CA ILE A 388 -2.75 -12.19 -17.33
C ILE A 388 -3.34 -11.22 -18.35
N ASP A 389 -4.68 -11.20 -18.45
CA ASP A 389 -5.39 -10.23 -19.27
C ASP A 389 -5.23 -8.81 -18.68
N GLU A 390 -4.43 -7.98 -19.33
CA GLU A 390 -4.15 -6.62 -18.87
C GLU A 390 -5.42 -5.75 -18.74
N ARG A 391 -6.52 -6.12 -19.40
CA ARG A 391 -7.82 -5.45 -19.26
C ARG A 391 -8.40 -5.58 -17.86
N THR A 392 -8.16 -6.70 -17.18
CA THR A 392 -8.69 -6.98 -15.83
C THR A 392 -7.84 -6.36 -14.72
N LEU A 393 -6.62 -5.92 -15.04
CA LEU A 393 -5.75 -5.27 -14.05
C LEU A 393 -6.39 -3.98 -13.51
N PRO A 394 -6.43 -3.76 -12.19
CA PRO A 394 -6.99 -2.53 -11.62
C PRO A 394 -6.00 -1.35 -11.72
N VAL A 395 -6.44 -0.16 -11.30
CA VAL A 395 -5.50 0.93 -11.04
C VAL A 395 -4.64 0.57 -9.83
N TYR A 396 -3.33 0.83 -9.91
CA TYR A 396 -2.37 0.53 -8.86
C TYR A 396 -1.70 1.81 -8.38
N THR A 397 -1.82 2.14 -7.08
CA THR A 397 -1.12 3.28 -6.49
C THR A 397 0.26 2.88 -5.98
N ILE A 398 1.27 3.65 -6.34
CA ILE A 398 2.63 3.54 -5.82
C ILE A 398 2.92 4.80 -5.01
N LEU A 399 3.15 4.65 -3.71
CA LEU A 399 3.58 5.73 -2.83
C LEU A 399 5.10 5.72 -2.72
N VAL A 400 5.74 6.84 -3.02
CA VAL A 400 7.19 7.00 -2.88
C VAL A 400 7.50 8.18 -1.98
N PRO A 401 7.67 7.96 -0.66
CA PRO A 401 8.13 9.00 0.24
C PRO A 401 9.61 9.28 0.03
N MET A 402 9.97 10.55 -0.11
CA MET A 402 11.35 10.99 -0.23
C MET A 402 11.57 12.28 0.56
N TYR A 403 12.72 12.40 1.22
CA TYR A 403 13.06 13.60 1.99
C TYR A 403 14.57 13.80 2.01
N LYS A 404 15.08 14.85 1.36
CA LYS A 404 16.50 15.19 1.24
C LYS A 404 17.32 14.07 0.61
N GLU A 405 16.80 13.53 -0.49
CA GLU A 405 17.32 12.38 -1.26
C GLU A 405 17.28 12.64 -2.77
N SER A 406 17.47 13.90 -3.16
CA SER A 406 17.42 14.41 -4.53
C SER A 406 18.26 13.60 -5.54
N GLU A 407 19.41 13.09 -5.10
CA GLU A 407 20.34 12.29 -5.93
C GLU A 407 19.74 10.95 -6.40
N VAL A 408 18.74 10.42 -5.69
CA VAL A 408 18.15 9.10 -5.99
C VAL A 408 17.03 9.19 -7.04
N ILE A 409 16.47 10.38 -7.28
CA ILE A 409 15.32 10.61 -8.17
C ILE A 409 15.50 9.98 -9.56
N PRO A 410 16.63 10.13 -10.28
CA PRO A 410 16.79 9.52 -11.60
C PRO A 410 16.72 7.98 -11.56
N HIS A 411 17.30 7.36 -10.54
CA HIS A 411 17.27 5.91 -10.36
C HIS A 411 15.87 5.41 -10.00
N LEU A 412 15.18 6.13 -9.12
CA LEU A 412 13.78 5.86 -8.76
C LEU A 412 12.89 5.81 -10.01
N LEU A 413 12.93 6.87 -10.82
CA LEU A 413 12.10 6.97 -12.03
C LEU A 413 12.41 5.84 -13.01
N HIS A 414 13.69 5.49 -13.16
CA HIS A 414 14.10 4.37 -14.00
C HIS A 414 13.51 3.04 -13.51
N ASN A 415 13.57 2.76 -12.21
CA ASN A 415 13.06 1.51 -11.64
C ASN A 415 11.52 1.40 -11.78
N ILE A 416 10.78 2.48 -11.54
CA ILE A 416 9.32 2.51 -11.74
C ILE A 416 8.96 2.33 -13.22
N GLU A 417 9.77 2.88 -14.13
CA GLU A 417 9.54 2.73 -15.56
C GLU A 417 9.75 1.29 -16.04
N GLN A 418 10.61 0.51 -15.38
CA GLN A 418 10.81 -0.91 -15.66
C GLN A 418 9.65 -1.82 -15.22
N LEU A 419 8.73 -1.34 -14.37
CA LEU A 419 7.59 -2.15 -13.95
C LEU A 419 6.70 -2.54 -15.15
N ASP A 420 6.52 -3.85 -15.33
CA ASP A 420 5.62 -4.47 -16.29
C ASP A 420 4.17 -4.38 -15.78
N TYR A 421 3.60 -3.19 -15.95
CA TYR A 421 2.21 -2.87 -15.68
C TYR A 421 1.75 -1.77 -16.65
N PRO A 422 0.50 -1.79 -17.14
CA PRO A 422 0.01 -0.74 -18.03
C PRO A 422 0.15 0.64 -17.38
N LYS A 423 0.99 1.53 -17.95
CA LYS A 423 1.30 2.84 -17.35
C LYS A 423 0.06 3.72 -17.17
N ALA A 424 -0.93 3.60 -18.05
CA ALA A 424 -2.23 4.25 -17.93
C ALA A 424 -3.04 3.83 -16.69
N LYS A 425 -2.69 2.69 -16.06
CA LYS A 425 -3.31 2.16 -14.82
C LYS A 425 -2.41 2.35 -13.59
N LEU A 426 -1.32 3.10 -13.70
CA LEU A 426 -0.50 3.47 -12.55
C LEU A 426 -0.94 4.82 -11.97
N ASP A 427 -0.81 4.94 -10.66
CA ASP A 427 -0.99 6.16 -9.88
C ASP A 427 0.23 6.33 -8.98
N VAL A 428 1.31 6.87 -9.54
CA VAL A 428 2.61 7.04 -8.86
C VAL A 428 2.62 8.38 -8.14
N ARG A 429 2.69 8.36 -6.81
CA ARG A 429 2.61 9.55 -5.97
C ARG A 429 3.96 9.77 -5.29
N LEU A 430 4.68 10.80 -5.73
CA LEU A 430 5.96 11.21 -5.16
C LEU A 430 5.68 12.16 -4.00
N LEU A 431 6.03 11.73 -2.77
CA LEU A 431 5.68 12.44 -1.55
C LEU A 431 6.93 13.17 -1.03
N ILE A 432 6.94 14.49 -1.17
CA ILE A 432 8.06 15.36 -0.79
C ILE A 432 7.64 16.27 0.35
N GLU A 433 8.47 16.41 1.38
CA GLU A 433 8.20 17.38 2.44
C GLU A 433 8.37 18.81 1.92
N GLN A 434 7.55 19.74 2.43
CA GLN A 434 7.53 21.14 2.01
C GLN A 434 8.89 21.86 2.08
N ASP A 435 9.77 21.45 3.00
CA ASP A 435 11.11 22.03 3.18
C ASP A 435 12.20 21.37 2.32
N ASP A 436 11.84 20.44 1.44
CA ASP A 436 12.73 19.83 0.45
C ASP A 436 12.64 20.55 -0.90
N ILE A 437 13.21 21.76 -0.95
CA ILE A 437 13.13 22.66 -2.11
C ILE A 437 13.87 22.09 -3.32
N GLU A 438 15.03 21.46 -3.10
CA GLU A 438 15.84 20.86 -4.18
C GLU A 438 15.06 19.77 -4.93
N ALA A 439 14.41 18.85 -4.21
CA ALA A 439 13.59 17.82 -4.82
C ALA A 439 12.40 18.40 -5.59
N GLN A 440 11.76 19.47 -5.07
CA GLN A 440 10.67 20.18 -5.74
C GLN A 440 11.13 20.76 -7.08
N GLU A 441 12.26 21.47 -7.12
CA GLU A 441 12.81 22.08 -8.33
C GLU A 441 13.19 21.03 -9.38
N ILE A 442 13.82 19.93 -8.96
CA ILE A 442 14.22 18.83 -9.85
C ILE A 442 12.98 18.19 -10.50
N LEU A 443 11.96 17.86 -9.70
CA LEU A 443 10.76 17.18 -10.20
C LEU A 443 9.93 18.10 -11.12
N GLN A 444 9.85 19.39 -10.81
CA GLN A 444 9.20 20.38 -11.69
C GLN A 444 9.91 20.48 -13.05
N GLY A 445 11.24 20.38 -13.07
CA GLY A 445 12.03 20.43 -14.31
C GLY A 445 11.90 19.19 -15.21
N MET A 446 11.50 18.03 -14.68
CA MET A 446 11.53 16.74 -15.39
C MET A 446 10.35 16.48 -16.34
N LYS A 447 9.28 17.30 -16.31
CA LYS A 447 8.05 17.10 -17.11
C LYS A 447 7.54 15.64 -17.07
N LEU A 448 7.25 15.16 -15.86
CA LEU A 448 6.84 13.77 -15.65
C LEU A 448 5.50 13.44 -16.35
N PRO A 449 5.30 12.19 -16.81
CA PRO A 449 4.02 11.77 -17.36
C PRO A 449 2.86 11.89 -16.36
N PRO A 450 1.59 12.02 -16.82
CA PRO A 450 0.43 12.29 -15.94
C PRO A 450 -0.03 11.15 -15.02
N TYR A 451 0.66 10.01 -15.06
CA TYR A 451 0.51 8.95 -14.05
C TYR A 451 1.46 9.14 -12.85
N TYR A 452 2.36 10.12 -12.91
CA TYR A 452 3.09 10.65 -11.76
C TYR A 452 2.35 11.88 -11.21
N THR A 453 2.29 11.96 -9.89
CA THR A 453 1.76 13.09 -9.15
C THR A 453 2.77 13.47 -8.08
N THR A 454 3.29 14.69 -8.15
CA THR A 454 4.17 15.24 -7.12
C THR A 454 3.33 15.89 -6.03
N ILE A 455 3.46 15.41 -4.79
CA ILE A 455 2.68 15.88 -3.64
C ILE A 455 3.63 16.51 -2.63
N VAL A 456 3.48 17.83 -2.48
CA VAL A 456 4.18 18.59 -1.45
C VAL A 456 3.42 18.45 -0.13
N VAL A 457 3.92 17.59 0.74
CA VAL A 457 3.37 17.32 2.07
C VAL A 457 3.63 18.53 2.97
N PRO A 458 2.58 19.22 3.46
CA PRO A 458 2.76 20.42 4.29
C PRO A 458 3.48 20.12 5.60
N HIS A 459 4.16 21.13 6.15
CA HIS A 459 4.86 20.99 7.42
C HIS A 459 3.89 20.68 8.58
N SER A 460 4.18 19.62 9.34
CA SER A 460 3.49 19.29 10.59
C SER A 460 4.33 18.33 11.43
N LEU A 461 3.98 18.19 12.72
CA LEU A 461 4.56 17.18 13.61
C LEU A 461 3.55 16.05 13.88
N PRO A 462 3.97 14.78 13.91
CA PRO A 462 5.33 14.29 13.66
C PRO A 462 5.70 14.34 12.16
N LYS A 463 6.95 14.71 11.84
CA LYS A 463 7.51 14.65 10.48
C LYS A 463 8.11 13.27 10.24
N THR A 464 7.35 12.36 9.63
CA THR A 464 7.70 10.94 9.49
C THR A 464 7.21 10.37 8.15
N LYS A 465 7.86 9.29 7.68
CA LYS A 465 7.43 8.50 6.51
C LYS A 465 5.94 8.11 6.58
N PRO A 466 5.40 7.54 7.69
CA PRO A 466 3.98 7.22 7.81
C PRO A 466 3.04 8.42 7.59
N LYS A 467 3.38 9.61 8.10
CA LYS A 467 2.58 10.83 7.85
C LYS A 467 2.52 11.13 6.35
N ALA A 468 3.67 11.16 5.67
CA ALA A 468 3.72 11.44 4.24
C ALA A 468 2.89 10.42 3.46
N CYS A 469 3.06 9.12 3.75
CA CYS A 469 2.28 8.04 3.13
C CYS A 469 0.78 8.20 3.38
N ASN A 470 0.36 8.49 4.62
CA ASN A 470 -1.05 8.73 4.94
C ASN A 470 -1.61 9.92 4.15
N TYR A 471 -0.85 11.02 4.03
CA TYR A 471 -1.25 12.19 3.25
C TYR A 471 -1.43 11.84 1.77
N GLY A 472 -0.48 11.11 1.18
CA GLY A 472 -0.56 10.61 -0.19
C GLY A 472 -1.72 9.62 -0.42
N LEU A 473 -2.13 8.88 0.62
CA LEU A 473 -3.19 7.87 0.56
C LEU A 473 -4.60 8.47 0.45
N ILE A 474 -4.82 9.68 0.97
CA ILE A 474 -6.17 10.29 1.04
C ILE A 474 -6.83 10.32 -0.33
N ARG A 475 -6.12 10.86 -1.32
CA ARG A 475 -6.57 11.00 -2.73
C ARG A 475 -6.00 9.93 -3.68
N ALA A 476 -5.41 8.87 -3.14
CA ALA A 476 -4.95 7.73 -3.95
C ALA A 476 -6.12 7.01 -4.64
N ARG A 477 -5.90 6.56 -5.88
CA ARG A 477 -6.96 6.05 -6.77
C ARG A 477 -6.94 4.54 -6.99
N GLY A 478 -5.86 3.89 -6.61
CA GLY A 478 -5.68 2.46 -6.85
C GLY A 478 -6.63 1.59 -6.04
N GLU A 479 -6.98 0.44 -6.60
CA GLU A 479 -7.59 -0.65 -5.82
C GLU A 479 -6.55 -1.25 -4.86
N TYR A 480 -5.30 -1.30 -5.32
CA TYR A 480 -4.14 -1.69 -4.52
C TYR A 480 -3.18 -0.52 -4.35
N VAL A 481 -2.44 -0.56 -3.25
CA VAL A 481 -1.39 0.42 -2.94
C VAL A 481 -0.13 -0.29 -2.45
N VAL A 482 1.02 0.21 -2.89
CA VAL A 482 2.34 -0.22 -2.40
C VAL A 482 3.16 0.99 -1.99
N ILE A 483 4.02 0.82 -0.99
CA ILE A 483 5.09 1.77 -0.69
C ILE A 483 6.39 1.24 -1.27
N TYR A 484 7.12 2.09 -1.99
CA TYR A 484 8.53 1.88 -2.33
C TYR A 484 9.37 3.01 -1.73
N ASP A 485 10.52 2.66 -1.17
CA ASP A 485 11.55 3.64 -0.82
C ASP A 485 12.25 4.12 -2.10
N ALA A 486 12.90 5.29 -2.04
CA ALA A 486 13.43 5.95 -3.24
C ALA A 486 14.49 5.10 -3.97
N GLU A 487 15.27 4.29 -3.24
CA GLU A 487 16.32 3.42 -3.77
C GLU A 487 15.83 2.05 -4.26
N ASP A 488 14.57 1.70 -4.01
CA ASP A 488 14.05 0.36 -4.22
C ASP A 488 14.06 -0.03 -5.70
N ARG A 489 14.43 -1.30 -5.93
CA ARG A 489 14.43 -1.94 -7.25
C ARG A 489 13.53 -3.19 -7.21
N PRO A 490 12.20 -3.04 -7.29
CA PRO A 490 11.28 -4.17 -7.37
C PRO A 490 11.50 -4.97 -8.66
N ASP A 491 11.25 -6.29 -8.63
CA ASP A 491 11.19 -7.09 -9.85
C ASP A 491 10.18 -6.46 -10.83
N PRO A 492 10.47 -6.43 -12.15
CA PRO A 492 9.58 -5.79 -13.14
C PRO A 492 8.12 -6.26 -13.08
N ASP A 493 7.89 -7.54 -12.85
CA ASP A 493 6.57 -8.16 -12.87
C ASP A 493 5.87 -8.23 -11.48
N GLN A 494 6.44 -7.56 -10.46
CA GLN A 494 5.98 -7.63 -9.08
C GLN A 494 4.49 -7.25 -8.92
N LEU A 495 4.04 -6.19 -9.59
CA LEU A 495 2.64 -5.73 -9.49
C LEU A 495 1.66 -6.76 -10.07
N LYS A 496 2.00 -7.41 -11.19
CA LYS A 496 1.20 -8.49 -11.78
C LYS A 496 1.18 -9.74 -10.88
N LYS A 497 2.34 -10.13 -10.33
CA LYS A 497 2.44 -11.24 -9.35
C LYS A 497 1.59 -10.98 -8.11
N VAL A 498 1.59 -9.75 -7.60
CA VAL A 498 0.79 -9.38 -6.42
C VAL A 498 -0.70 -9.41 -6.73
N HIS A 499 -1.13 -8.88 -7.89
CA HIS A 499 -2.52 -9.00 -8.31
C HIS A 499 -2.95 -10.47 -8.38
N ALA A 500 -2.16 -11.33 -9.03
CA ALA A 500 -2.41 -12.77 -9.09
C ALA A 500 -2.41 -13.42 -7.68
N ALA A 501 -1.55 -12.95 -6.77
CA ALA A 501 -1.52 -13.41 -5.38
C ALA A 501 -2.81 -13.06 -4.64
N PHE A 502 -3.34 -11.85 -4.78
CA PHE A 502 -4.64 -11.49 -4.21
C PHE A 502 -5.78 -12.36 -4.76
N MET A 503 -5.77 -12.63 -6.07
CA MET A 503 -6.78 -13.49 -6.71
C MET A 503 -6.72 -14.95 -6.25
N ARG A 504 -5.53 -15.46 -5.90
CA ARG A 504 -5.33 -16.83 -5.41
C ARG A 504 -5.55 -16.97 -3.90
N SER A 505 -5.42 -15.87 -3.17
CA SER A 505 -5.49 -15.88 -1.70
C SER A 505 -6.94 -15.77 -1.21
N PRO A 506 -7.24 -16.18 0.04
CA PRO A 506 -8.55 -15.97 0.64
C PRO A 506 -8.99 -14.50 0.61
N GLU A 507 -10.30 -14.24 0.55
CA GLU A 507 -10.84 -12.87 0.45
C GLU A 507 -10.37 -11.95 1.59
N ASN A 508 -10.17 -12.50 2.79
CA ASN A 508 -9.65 -11.76 3.96
C ASN A 508 -8.14 -11.48 3.91
N THR A 509 -7.45 -11.81 2.81
CA THR A 509 -6.05 -11.41 2.60
C THR A 509 -6.03 -9.94 2.22
N ALA A 510 -5.48 -9.12 3.11
CA ALA A 510 -5.46 -7.67 2.97
C ALA A 510 -4.09 -7.12 2.53
N CYS A 511 -3.02 -7.87 2.80
CA CYS A 511 -1.66 -7.50 2.45
C CYS A 511 -0.93 -8.66 1.77
N ILE A 512 -0.19 -8.35 0.71
CA ILE A 512 0.81 -9.22 0.12
C ILE A 512 2.18 -8.56 0.35
N GLN A 513 3.07 -9.26 1.04
CA GLN A 513 4.45 -8.82 1.26
C GLN A 513 5.35 -9.45 0.19
N ALA A 514 6.03 -8.62 -0.59
CA ALA A 514 7.16 -9.07 -1.42
C ALA A 514 8.43 -9.18 -0.54
N LYS A 515 9.39 -9.96 -1.00
CA LYS A 515 10.65 -10.19 -0.29
C LYS A 515 11.62 -9.04 -0.49
N LEU A 516 12.50 -8.83 0.48
CA LEU A 516 13.54 -7.80 0.40
C LEU A 516 14.92 -8.47 0.43
N ASN A 517 15.87 -7.94 -0.37
CA ASN A 517 17.27 -8.32 -0.31
C ASN A 517 18.18 -7.19 -0.81
N TYR A 518 19.50 -7.36 -0.73
CA TYR A 518 20.44 -6.26 -0.98
C TYR A 518 21.26 -6.43 -2.25
N PHE A 519 21.37 -5.37 -3.06
CA PHE A 519 22.18 -5.41 -4.28
C PHE A 519 23.69 -5.24 -4.04
N ASN A 520 24.12 -4.63 -2.93
CA ASN A 520 25.53 -4.36 -2.58
C ASN A 520 26.10 -5.35 -1.54
N SER A 521 25.67 -6.62 -1.60
CA SER A 521 26.01 -7.66 -0.61
C SER A 521 27.51 -7.94 -0.47
N ASP A 522 28.32 -7.66 -1.49
CA ASP A 522 29.76 -7.91 -1.56
C ASP A 522 30.63 -6.72 -1.08
N GLN A 523 30.03 -5.55 -0.82
CA GLN A 523 30.75 -4.31 -0.51
C GLN A 523 31.69 -4.43 0.70
N ASN A 524 31.24 -5.03 1.82
CA ASN A 524 32.08 -5.30 2.99
C ASN A 524 31.48 -6.41 3.89
N LEU A 525 32.12 -6.71 5.03
CA LEU A 525 31.64 -7.78 5.90
C LEU A 525 30.26 -7.49 6.52
N LEU A 526 29.95 -6.22 6.79
CA LEU A 526 28.66 -5.80 7.34
C LEU A 526 27.53 -6.02 6.34
N THR A 527 27.72 -5.64 5.07
CA THR A 527 26.70 -5.86 4.02
C THR A 527 26.43 -7.34 3.78
N ARG A 528 27.46 -8.19 3.88
CA ARG A 528 27.32 -9.67 3.83
C ARG A 528 26.46 -10.19 4.97
N TRP A 529 26.75 -9.81 6.22
CA TRP A 529 25.94 -10.21 7.38
C TRP A 529 24.50 -9.74 7.28
N PHE A 530 24.29 -8.52 6.79
CA PHE A 530 22.95 -7.98 6.61
C PHE A 530 22.15 -8.78 5.58
N THR A 531 22.81 -9.17 4.48
CA THR A 531 22.25 -10.03 3.42
C THR A 531 21.85 -11.41 3.95
N HIS A 532 22.68 -12.02 4.82
CA HIS A 532 22.35 -13.30 5.45
C HIS A 532 21.09 -13.21 6.31
N GLU A 533 20.99 -12.17 7.14
CA GLU A 533 19.84 -11.94 8.02
C GLU A 533 18.55 -11.77 7.20
N TYR A 534 18.58 -10.94 6.15
CA TYR A 534 17.44 -10.69 5.27
C TYR A 534 17.04 -11.96 4.50
N SER A 535 18.02 -12.71 3.98
CA SER A 535 17.74 -13.95 3.28
C SER A 535 17.04 -14.97 4.19
N MET A 536 17.49 -15.14 5.44
CA MET A 536 16.81 -15.99 6.42
C MET A 536 15.43 -15.45 6.79
N TRP A 537 15.31 -14.14 6.99
CA TRP A 537 14.05 -13.50 7.38
C TRP A 537 12.96 -13.66 6.31
N PHE A 538 13.24 -13.30 5.06
CA PHE A 538 12.27 -13.28 3.97
C PHE A 538 12.05 -14.63 3.28
N GLU A 539 13.05 -15.52 3.23
CA GLU A 539 12.88 -16.85 2.60
C GLU A 539 12.39 -17.92 3.57
N LEU A 540 12.76 -17.84 4.86
CA LEU A 540 12.46 -18.88 5.83
C LEU A 540 11.48 -18.41 6.90
N LEU A 541 11.80 -17.31 7.58
CA LEU A 541 11.02 -16.93 8.75
C LEU A 541 9.61 -16.46 8.37
N LEU A 542 9.46 -15.44 7.53
CA LEU A 542 8.14 -14.88 7.18
C LEU A 542 7.20 -15.89 6.49
N PRO A 543 7.66 -16.71 5.52
CA PRO A 543 6.83 -17.80 4.99
C PRO A 543 6.39 -18.78 6.09
N GLY A 544 7.25 -19.07 7.06
CA GLY A 544 6.89 -19.87 8.23
C GLY A 544 5.80 -19.24 9.10
N VAL A 545 5.87 -17.93 9.32
CA VAL A 545 4.86 -17.15 10.06
C VAL A 545 3.52 -17.18 9.32
N MET A 546 3.53 -17.03 7.99
CA MET A 546 2.36 -17.18 7.12
C MET A 546 1.73 -18.57 7.24
N GLN A 547 2.53 -19.65 7.14
CA GLN A 547 2.05 -21.03 7.25
C GLN A 547 1.43 -21.37 8.61
N LEU A 548 1.93 -20.75 9.68
CA LEU A 548 1.40 -20.92 11.02
C LEU A 548 0.16 -20.07 11.31
N ASN A 549 -0.21 -19.18 10.37
CA ASN A 549 -1.29 -18.22 10.51
C ASN A 549 -1.20 -17.46 11.85
N ILE A 550 -0.07 -16.80 12.07
CA ILE A 550 0.20 -15.93 13.22
C ILE A 550 0.53 -14.52 12.72
N PRO A 551 0.47 -13.48 13.58
CA PRO A 551 0.72 -12.10 13.16
C PRO A 551 2.09 -11.92 12.48
N ILE A 552 2.07 -11.33 11.29
CA ILE A 552 3.28 -11.00 10.51
C ILE A 552 3.65 -9.55 10.78
N PRO A 553 4.78 -9.25 11.43
CA PRO A 553 5.34 -7.90 11.37
C PRO A 553 5.82 -7.66 9.94
N LEU A 554 5.22 -6.69 9.24
CA LEU A 554 5.55 -6.38 7.85
C LEU A 554 6.98 -5.83 7.74
N GLY A 555 7.58 -5.96 6.56
CA GLY A 555 8.84 -5.28 6.22
C GLY A 555 8.61 -3.81 5.89
N GLY A 556 9.68 -3.03 5.74
CA GLY A 556 9.59 -1.55 5.59
C GLY A 556 9.12 -1.04 4.22
N THR A 557 9.11 -1.91 3.21
CA THR A 557 8.73 -1.59 1.84
C THR A 557 8.16 -2.81 1.13
N SER A 558 7.59 -2.60 -0.06
CA SER A 558 6.98 -3.64 -0.90
C SER A 558 5.89 -4.42 -0.16
N ASN A 559 5.15 -3.70 0.69
CA ASN A 559 3.90 -4.16 1.28
C ASN A 559 2.78 -3.69 0.36
N HIS A 560 2.05 -4.63 -0.22
CA HIS A 560 0.97 -4.35 -1.15
C HIS A 560 -0.36 -4.56 -0.44
N PHE A 561 -1.16 -3.50 -0.31
CA PHE A 561 -2.43 -3.54 0.42
C PHE A 561 -3.62 -3.40 -0.50
N LYS A 562 -4.74 -4.02 -0.12
CA LYS A 562 -6.07 -3.59 -0.57
C LYS A 562 -6.35 -2.20 0.00
N MET A 563 -6.60 -1.22 -0.88
CA MET A 563 -6.82 0.18 -0.51
C MET A 563 -7.96 0.34 0.49
N SER A 564 -9.07 -0.36 0.25
CA SER A 564 -10.25 -0.33 1.12
C SER A 564 -9.93 -0.75 2.55
N VAL A 565 -9.23 -1.86 2.72
CA VAL A 565 -8.86 -2.39 4.03
C VAL A 565 -7.86 -1.47 4.74
N LEU A 566 -6.86 -0.96 4.02
CA LEU A 566 -5.87 -0.06 4.59
C LEU A 566 -6.52 1.23 5.12
N LYS A 567 -7.46 1.80 4.37
CA LYS A 567 -8.25 2.98 4.80
C LYS A 567 -9.16 2.66 5.99
N GLU A 568 -9.79 1.48 6.02
CA GLU A 568 -10.64 1.02 7.12
C GLU A 568 -9.89 0.93 8.46
N ILE A 569 -8.65 0.45 8.45
CA ILE A 569 -7.85 0.30 9.68
C ILE A 569 -7.01 1.54 10.03
N ASN A 570 -7.33 2.69 9.43
CA ASN A 570 -6.66 3.98 9.63
C ASN A 570 -5.16 4.00 9.28
N ALA A 571 -4.79 3.26 8.23
CA ALA A 571 -3.48 3.32 7.58
C ALA A 571 -2.28 3.17 8.55
N TRP A 572 -1.19 3.91 8.37
CA TRP A 572 0.02 3.81 9.19
C TRP A 572 -0.05 4.71 10.43
N ASP A 573 0.54 4.28 11.55
CA ASP A 573 0.63 5.10 12.77
C ASP A 573 1.77 6.13 12.66
N PRO A 574 1.49 7.45 12.63
CA PRO A 574 2.53 8.48 12.46
C PRO A 574 3.52 8.57 13.62
N TYR A 575 3.17 8.01 14.78
CA TYR A 575 3.96 8.04 16.02
C TYR A 575 4.82 6.79 16.24
N ASN A 576 4.65 5.74 15.42
CA ASN A 576 5.47 4.53 15.52
C ASN A 576 6.67 4.62 14.57
N VAL A 577 7.87 4.31 15.05
CA VAL A 577 9.09 4.34 14.21
C VAL A 577 9.30 3.06 13.38
N THR A 578 8.43 2.06 13.59
CA THR A 578 8.23 0.87 12.75
C THR A 578 6.73 0.69 12.53
N GLU A 579 6.15 1.62 11.78
CA GLU A 579 4.74 1.67 11.42
C GLU A 579 4.26 0.44 10.65
N ASP A 580 5.16 -0.19 9.92
CA ASP A 580 5.00 -1.39 9.11
C ASP A 580 4.72 -2.63 9.98
N ALA A 581 5.58 -2.87 10.97
CA ALA A 581 5.44 -3.96 11.91
C ALA A 581 4.14 -3.84 12.70
N ASP A 582 3.81 -2.63 13.17
CA ASP A 582 2.55 -2.32 13.84
C ASP A 582 1.32 -2.56 12.95
N LEU A 583 1.36 -2.08 11.71
CA LEU A 583 0.28 -2.27 10.74
C LEU A 583 0.00 -3.76 10.51
N GLY A 584 1.04 -4.59 10.42
CA GLY A 584 0.92 -6.05 10.33
C GLY A 584 0.16 -6.68 11.50
N ILE A 585 0.41 -6.21 12.72
CA ILE A 585 -0.33 -6.67 13.91
C ILE A 585 -1.77 -6.17 13.88
N ARG A 586 -2.02 -4.91 13.50
CA ARG A 586 -3.38 -4.36 13.40
C ARG A 586 -4.23 -5.08 12.36
N LEU A 587 -3.68 -5.42 11.20
CA LEU A 587 -4.37 -6.23 10.19
C LEU A 587 -4.84 -7.57 10.76
N TYR A 588 -3.93 -8.29 11.45
CA TYR A 588 -4.28 -9.58 12.05
C TYR A 588 -5.32 -9.44 13.16
N LYS A 589 -5.22 -8.40 14.01
CA LYS A 589 -6.22 -8.10 15.05
C LYS A 589 -7.61 -7.83 14.47
N SER A 590 -7.69 -7.26 13.27
CA SER A 590 -8.94 -7.02 12.54
C SER A 590 -9.43 -8.23 11.73
N GLY A 591 -8.80 -9.40 11.87
CA GLY A 591 -9.21 -10.64 11.19
C GLY A 591 -8.70 -10.79 9.75
N TYR A 592 -7.85 -9.87 9.30
CA TYR A 592 -7.21 -9.94 8.00
C TYR A 592 -5.93 -10.77 8.03
N SER A 593 -5.61 -11.41 6.91
CA SER A 593 -4.37 -12.15 6.74
C SER A 593 -3.38 -11.42 5.83
N THR A 594 -2.11 -11.80 5.95
CA THR A 594 -1.02 -11.34 5.09
C THR A 594 -0.37 -12.56 4.45
N ALA A 595 -0.08 -12.49 3.15
CA ALA A 595 0.64 -13.54 2.45
C ALA A 595 1.99 -13.06 1.91
N ILE A 596 2.93 -13.99 1.74
CA ILE A 596 4.26 -13.73 1.19
C ILE A 596 4.28 -14.20 -0.27
N VAL A 597 4.69 -13.31 -1.18
CA VAL A 597 4.84 -13.62 -2.60
C VAL A 597 6.33 -13.72 -2.97
N ASP A 598 6.65 -14.63 -3.87
CA ASP A 598 7.99 -14.81 -4.41
C ASP A 598 8.30 -13.81 -5.53
N SER A 599 8.41 -12.54 -5.12
CA SER A 599 9.00 -11.45 -5.87
C SER A 599 9.90 -10.67 -4.93
N ARG A 600 11.01 -10.13 -5.45
CA ARG A 600 12.02 -9.42 -4.68
C ARG A 600 12.01 -7.94 -5.00
N THR A 601 12.32 -7.15 -3.98
CA THR A 601 12.74 -5.76 -4.10
C THR A 601 14.16 -5.65 -3.58
N TRP A 602 15.03 -5.08 -4.41
CA TRP A 602 16.43 -4.90 -4.07
C TRP A 602 16.68 -3.53 -3.47
N GLU A 603 17.25 -3.54 -2.26
CA GLU A 603 17.58 -2.37 -1.45
C GLU A 603 19.11 -2.18 -1.34
N GLU A 604 19.51 -1.03 -0.80
CA GLU A 604 20.88 -0.78 -0.41
C GLU A 604 21.16 -1.23 1.04
N ALA A 605 22.09 -2.16 1.22
CA ALA A 605 22.58 -2.54 2.54
C ALA A 605 23.44 -1.43 3.14
N ASN A 606 23.24 -1.20 4.43
CA ASN A 606 24.03 -0.24 5.18
C ASN A 606 25.50 -0.68 5.31
N SER A 607 26.42 0.04 4.66
CA SER A 607 27.83 -0.33 4.59
C SER A 607 28.69 0.27 5.72
N ARG A 608 28.16 1.21 6.50
CA ARG A 608 28.86 1.88 7.61
C ARG A 608 28.26 1.49 8.96
N VAL A 609 29.08 0.97 9.88
CA VAL A 609 28.65 0.49 11.21
C VAL A 609 27.85 1.55 11.98
N GLY A 610 28.32 2.81 11.99
CA GLY A 610 27.62 3.90 12.67
C GLY A 610 26.20 4.10 12.13
N ASN A 611 26.02 4.14 10.80
CA ASN A 611 24.71 4.31 10.16
C ASN A 611 23.81 3.08 10.38
N TRP A 612 24.39 1.87 10.31
CA TRP A 612 23.71 0.61 10.62
C TRP A 612 23.19 0.57 12.07
N ILE A 613 23.98 1.02 13.06
CA ILE A 613 23.53 1.07 14.47
C ILE A 613 22.33 2.01 14.62
N ARG A 614 22.31 3.16 13.91
CA ARG A 614 21.14 4.07 13.91
C ARG A 614 19.90 3.41 13.34
N GLN A 615 20.04 2.76 12.18
CA GLN A 615 18.95 2.02 11.54
C GLN A 615 18.40 0.93 12.46
N ARG A 616 19.30 0.08 12.99
CA ARG A 616 18.91 -1.06 13.81
C ARG A 616 18.33 -0.65 15.15
N SER A 617 18.85 0.41 15.80
CA SER A 617 18.27 0.91 17.05
C SER A 617 16.87 1.47 16.83
N ARG A 618 16.61 2.13 15.68
CA ARG A 618 15.27 2.59 15.30
C ARG A 618 14.30 1.41 15.18
N TRP A 619 14.68 0.36 14.46
CA TRP A 619 13.84 -0.84 14.32
C TRP A 619 13.54 -1.49 15.66
N ILE A 620 14.57 -1.79 16.46
CA ILE A 620 14.38 -2.43 17.77
C ILE A 620 13.49 -1.57 18.68
N LYS A 621 13.64 -0.24 18.66
CA LYS A 621 12.78 0.67 19.42
C LYS A 621 11.32 0.59 18.96
N GLY A 622 11.07 0.57 17.66
CA GLY A 622 9.71 0.44 17.12
C GLY A 622 9.06 -0.90 17.46
N TYR A 623 9.81 -2.00 17.49
CA TYR A 623 9.34 -3.28 18.02
C TYR A 623 8.94 -3.19 19.50
N MET A 624 9.72 -2.49 20.33
CA MET A 624 9.35 -2.23 21.72
C MET A 624 8.08 -1.36 21.83
N GLN A 625 7.95 -0.31 21.01
CA GLN A 625 6.75 0.54 20.96
C GLN A 625 5.51 -0.28 20.57
N THR A 626 5.61 -1.07 19.51
CA THR A 626 4.54 -1.95 19.01
C THR A 626 4.10 -2.96 20.08
N TRP A 627 5.06 -3.54 20.81
CA TRP A 627 4.74 -4.41 21.94
C TRP A 627 3.97 -3.68 23.03
N LEU A 628 4.45 -2.49 23.43
CA LEU A 628 3.80 -1.67 24.46
C LEU A 628 2.38 -1.25 24.05
N VAL A 629 2.16 -0.85 22.80
CA VAL A 629 0.86 -0.43 22.27
C VAL A 629 -0.15 -1.58 22.38
N HIS A 630 0.18 -2.76 21.89
CA HIS A 630 -0.76 -3.88 21.88
C HIS A 630 -0.91 -4.57 23.24
N MET A 631 0.11 -4.52 24.11
CA MET A 631 0.04 -5.06 25.47
C MET A 631 -0.58 -4.11 26.51
N ARG A 632 -1.20 -3.00 26.08
CA ARG A 632 -2.01 -2.15 26.98
C ARG A 632 -3.15 -2.93 27.64
N ASN A 633 -3.74 -3.88 26.92
CA ASN A 633 -4.83 -4.74 27.38
C ASN A 633 -4.56 -6.21 27.01
N PRO A 634 -3.71 -6.94 27.75
CA PRO A 634 -3.23 -8.26 27.34
C PRO A 634 -4.34 -9.31 27.25
N VAL A 635 -5.36 -9.25 28.12
CA VAL A 635 -6.51 -10.16 28.08
C VAL A 635 -7.35 -9.93 26.82
N ARG A 636 -7.53 -8.67 26.42
CA ARG A 636 -8.23 -8.32 25.18
C ARG A 636 -7.42 -8.79 23.97
N LEU A 637 -6.11 -8.54 23.96
CA LEU A 637 -5.21 -8.99 22.91
C LEU A 637 -5.23 -10.52 22.74
N TRP A 638 -5.22 -11.28 23.85
CA TRP A 638 -5.35 -12.74 23.81
C TRP A 638 -6.64 -13.20 23.14
N ARG A 639 -7.76 -12.51 23.39
CA ARG A 639 -9.06 -12.81 22.77
C ARG A 639 -9.08 -12.45 21.28
N GLU A 640 -8.47 -11.33 20.90
CA GLU A 640 -8.40 -10.85 19.51
C GLU A 640 -7.47 -11.72 18.65
N LEU A 641 -6.29 -12.11 19.17
CA LEU A 641 -5.31 -12.89 18.41
C LEU A 641 -5.51 -14.41 18.50
N GLY A 642 -6.20 -14.88 19.55
CA GLY A 642 -6.20 -16.28 19.96
C GLY A 642 -4.84 -16.76 20.50
N PRO A 643 -4.75 -17.99 21.02
CA PRO A 643 -3.52 -18.49 21.67
C PRO A 643 -2.32 -18.53 20.72
N LYS A 644 -2.50 -19.08 19.51
CA LYS A 644 -1.43 -19.18 18.52
C LYS A 644 -0.92 -17.81 18.11
N GLY A 645 -1.84 -16.89 17.78
CA GLY A 645 -1.49 -15.54 17.39
C GLY A 645 -0.83 -14.75 18.52
N PHE A 646 -1.27 -14.92 19.77
CA PHE A 646 -0.66 -14.27 20.92
C PHE A 646 0.78 -14.74 21.16
N PHE A 647 1.04 -16.05 21.13
CA PHE A 647 2.42 -16.55 21.27
C PHE A 647 3.28 -16.18 20.07
N GLY A 648 2.72 -16.19 18.85
CA GLY A 648 3.40 -15.69 17.65
C GLY A 648 3.80 -14.22 17.80
N PHE A 649 2.90 -13.38 18.33
CA PHE A 649 3.18 -11.99 18.65
C PHE A 649 4.30 -11.84 19.68
N GLN A 650 4.34 -12.64 20.75
CA GLN A 650 5.46 -12.60 21.70
C GLN A 650 6.80 -12.98 21.04
N VAL A 651 6.83 -14.03 20.21
CA VAL A 651 8.06 -14.44 19.52
C VAL A 651 8.52 -13.41 18.49
N MET A 652 7.62 -12.91 17.67
CA MET A 652 7.98 -12.02 16.57
C MET A 652 8.24 -10.59 17.06
N VAL A 653 7.48 -10.12 18.06
CA VAL A 653 7.54 -8.72 18.51
C VAL A 653 8.36 -8.54 19.79
N LEU A 654 8.14 -9.35 20.84
CA LEU A 654 8.85 -9.20 22.11
C LEU A 654 10.27 -9.80 22.09
N ALA A 655 10.46 -10.98 21.49
CA ALA A 655 11.76 -11.65 21.52
C ALA A 655 12.82 -10.88 20.70
N THR A 656 12.42 -10.22 19.62
CA THR A 656 13.30 -9.40 18.74
C THR A 656 14.12 -8.36 19.50
N PRO A 657 13.54 -7.51 20.38
CA PRO A 657 14.30 -6.62 21.26
C PRO A 657 14.89 -7.31 22.50
N MET A 658 14.21 -8.31 23.08
CA MET A 658 14.65 -8.90 24.35
C MET A 658 15.92 -9.75 24.22
N LEU A 659 16.04 -10.59 23.20
CA LEU A 659 17.20 -11.49 23.07
C LEU A 659 18.52 -10.72 22.92
N PRO A 660 18.64 -9.68 22.06
CA PRO A 660 19.86 -8.88 21.98
C PRO A 660 20.19 -8.10 23.27
N LEU A 661 19.20 -7.76 24.10
CA LEU A 661 19.44 -7.14 25.41
C LEU A 661 19.98 -8.13 26.44
N LEU A 662 19.52 -9.38 26.40
CA LEU A 662 19.91 -10.44 27.33
C LEU A 662 21.26 -11.07 26.98
N ASN A 663 21.57 -11.21 25.69
CA ASN A 663 22.77 -11.91 25.21
C ASN A 663 24.10 -11.43 25.83
N PRO A 664 24.38 -10.11 25.95
CA PRO A 664 25.63 -9.64 26.54
C PRO A 664 25.84 -10.12 27.98
N PHE A 665 24.77 -10.18 28.77
CA PHE A 665 24.84 -10.65 30.16
C PHE A 665 25.31 -12.11 30.21
N TYR A 666 24.71 -12.98 29.41
CA TYR A 666 25.08 -14.39 29.34
C TYR A 666 26.46 -14.63 28.74
N TRP A 667 26.86 -13.85 27.73
CA TRP A 667 28.22 -13.92 27.18
C TRP A 667 29.28 -13.49 28.20
N ILE A 668 29.01 -12.43 28.98
CA ILE A 668 29.91 -12.02 30.07
C ILE A 668 30.02 -13.12 31.12
N MET A 669 28.90 -13.71 31.57
CA MET A 669 28.93 -14.85 32.50
C MET A 669 29.73 -16.03 31.93
N LEU A 670 29.55 -16.35 30.64
CA LEU A 670 30.29 -17.42 29.98
C LEU A 670 31.80 -17.15 29.99
N VAL A 671 32.22 -15.94 29.61
CA VAL A 671 33.63 -15.52 29.59
C VAL A 671 34.23 -15.56 31.00
N LEU A 672 33.51 -15.06 32.01
CA LEU A 672 33.96 -15.09 33.39
C LEU A 672 34.09 -16.51 33.94
N TRP A 673 33.16 -17.40 33.57
CA TRP A 673 33.22 -18.81 33.96
C TRP A 673 34.38 -19.55 33.30
N TYR A 674 34.55 -19.44 31.98
CA TYR A 674 35.60 -20.17 31.28
C TYR A 674 36.99 -19.56 31.51
N GLY A 675 37.09 -18.24 31.66
CA GLY A 675 38.34 -17.52 31.90
C GLY A 675 38.82 -17.59 33.35
N TRP A 676 37.94 -17.39 34.33
CA TRP A 676 38.30 -17.25 35.75
C TRP A 676 37.62 -18.25 36.70
N LYS A 677 36.77 -19.14 36.19
CA LYS A 677 36.12 -20.19 37.00
C LYS A 677 35.37 -19.65 38.24
N LEU A 678 34.74 -18.47 38.11
CA LEU A 678 34.03 -17.84 39.23
C LEU A 678 32.94 -18.77 39.77
N ALA A 679 33.10 -19.23 41.02
CA ALA A 679 32.30 -20.30 41.63
C ALA A 679 30.82 -19.94 41.87
N TRP A 680 30.46 -18.66 41.79
CA TRP A 680 29.07 -18.22 41.92
C TRP A 680 28.26 -18.44 40.64
N ILE A 681 28.90 -18.52 39.46
CA ILE A 681 28.19 -18.61 38.17
C ILE A 681 27.38 -19.91 38.04
N PRO A 682 27.91 -21.11 38.36
CA PRO A 682 27.14 -22.35 38.29
C PRO A 682 25.87 -22.35 39.16
N GLN A 683 25.83 -21.55 40.23
CA GLN A 683 24.67 -21.46 41.12
C GLN A 683 23.43 -20.89 40.39
N PHE A 684 23.63 -20.09 39.35
CA PHE A 684 22.55 -19.54 38.52
C PHE A 684 21.93 -20.57 37.57
N PHE A 685 22.58 -21.73 37.38
CA PHE A 685 22.14 -22.77 36.45
C PHE A 685 21.85 -24.08 37.21
N PRO A 686 20.85 -24.13 38.10
CA PRO A 686 20.56 -25.31 38.89
C PRO A 686 19.90 -26.41 38.03
N GLY A 687 20.36 -27.66 38.20
CA GLY A 687 19.69 -28.86 37.68
C GLY A 687 19.37 -28.79 36.19
N LEU A 688 18.08 -28.86 35.84
CA LEU A 688 17.59 -28.84 34.45
C LEU A 688 17.97 -27.56 33.69
N ILE A 689 18.08 -26.43 34.38
CA ILE A 689 18.35 -25.12 33.77
C ILE A 689 19.75 -25.06 33.16
N TYR A 690 20.72 -25.77 33.75
CA TYR A 690 22.05 -25.94 33.15
C TYR A 690 21.97 -26.60 31.77
N TYR A 691 21.22 -27.70 31.65
CA TYR A 691 21.10 -28.43 30.39
C TYR A 691 20.34 -27.62 29.34
N LEU A 692 19.29 -26.89 29.73
CA LEU A 692 18.58 -25.97 28.84
C LEU A 692 19.52 -24.85 28.35
N ALA A 693 20.23 -24.18 29.25
CA ALA A 693 21.19 -23.14 28.91
C ALA A 693 22.31 -23.65 27.99
N ALA A 694 22.82 -24.85 28.26
CA ALA A 694 23.83 -25.49 27.43
C ALA A 694 23.29 -25.84 26.03
N ALA A 695 22.05 -26.33 25.94
CA ALA A 695 21.38 -26.61 24.68
C ALA A 695 21.13 -25.32 23.87
N GLU A 696 20.70 -24.24 24.49
CA GLU A 696 20.56 -22.92 23.84
C GLU A 696 21.91 -22.42 23.32
N PHE A 697 22.94 -22.51 24.16
CA PHE A 697 24.28 -22.04 23.82
C PHE A 697 24.89 -22.83 22.66
N LEU A 698 24.78 -24.16 22.64
CA LEU A 698 25.39 -24.99 21.60
C LEU A 698 24.43 -25.18 20.41
N ILE A 699 23.27 -25.76 20.65
CA ILE A 699 22.31 -26.15 19.61
C ILE A 699 21.57 -24.91 19.11
N GLY A 700 21.07 -24.06 20.00
CA GLY A 700 20.32 -22.85 19.61
C GLY A 700 21.14 -21.93 18.70
N ASN A 701 22.36 -21.57 19.11
CA ASN A 701 23.26 -20.77 18.28
C ASN A 701 23.62 -21.47 16.96
N PHE A 702 23.91 -22.78 16.99
CA PHE A 702 24.15 -23.55 15.76
C PHE A 702 22.98 -23.48 14.80
N LEU A 703 21.74 -23.68 15.27
CA LEU A 703 20.54 -23.64 14.44
C LEU A 703 20.30 -22.25 13.84
N PHE A 704 20.57 -21.17 14.58
CA PHE A 704 20.47 -19.81 14.02
C PHE A 704 21.53 -19.53 12.97
N VAL A 705 22.79 -19.91 13.20
CA VAL A 705 23.86 -19.80 12.18
C VAL A 705 23.52 -20.63 10.96
N PHE A 706 23.06 -21.87 11.15
CA PHE A 706 22.63 -22.76 10.08
C PHE A 706 21.44 -22.20 9.30
N SER A 707 20.47 -21.56 9.96
CA SER A 707 19.32 -20.94 9.30
C SER A 707 19.75 -19.76 8.41
N ASN A 708 20.77 -18.99 8.82
CA ASN A 708 21.37 -17.94 7.98
C ASN A 708 22.08 -18.53 6.75
N VAL A 709 22.80 -19.64 6.93
CA VAL A 709 23.43 -20.40 5.84
C VAL A 709 22.37 -20.93 4.86
N ALA A 710 21.30 -21.55 5.37
CA ALA A 710 20.23 -22.13 4.57
C ALA A 710 19.48 -21.06 3.79
N GLY A 711 19.14 -19.94 4.43
CA GLY A 711 18.42 -18.83 3.80
C GLY A 711 19.20 -18.24 2.62
N VAL A 712 20.47 -17.88 2.83
CA VAL A 712 21.30 -17.31 1.75
C VAL A 712 21.55 -18.33 0.63
N TYR A 713 21.76 -19.60 0.97
CA TYR A 713 21.95 -20.66 -0.02
C TYR A 713 20.71 -20.80 -0.91
N TRP A 714 19.51 -20.74 -0.31
CA TRP A 714 18.27 -20.84 -1.06
C TRP A 714 18.10 -19.65 -2.01
N VAL A 715 18.37 -18.42 -1.56
CA VAL A 715 18.31 -17.25 -2.45
C VAL A 715 19.26 -17.43 -3.64
N ILE A 716 20.51 -17.81 -3.40
CA ILE A 716 21.51 -18.01 -4.47
C ILE A 716 21.01 -19.06 -5.48
N HIS A 717 20.51 -20.19 -4.99
CA HIS A 717 20.00 -21.27 -5.84
C HIS A 717 18.78 -20.87 -6.66
N ASP A 718 17.88 -20.06 -6.08
CA ASP A 718 16.69 -19.57 -6.78
C ASP A 718 17.05 -18.53 -7.85
N LEU A 719 18.02 -17.64 -7.57
CA LEU A 719 18.54 -16.67 -8.55
C LEU A 719 19.23 -17.39 -9.71
N GLU A 720 20.10 -18.37 -9.42
CA GLU A 720 20.83 -19.10 -10.47
C GLU A 720 19.89 -19.85 -11.42
N LYS A 721 18.78 -20.42 -10.90
CA LYS A 721 17.73 -21.03 -11.73
C LYS A 721 17.05 -20.05 -12.68
N ARG A 722 17.01 -18.76 -12.34
CA ARG A 722 16.48 -17.67 -13.17
C ARG A 722 17.55 -17.06 -14.08
N GLY A 723 18.77 -17.60 -14.08
CA GLY A 723 19.91 -17.06 -14.82
C GLY A 723 20.54 -15.82 -14.17
N ASP A 724 20.14 -15.47 -12.96
CA ASP A 724 20.66 -14.32 -12.22
C ASP A 724 21.87 -14.74 -11.35
N ARG A 725 22.98 -14.01 -11.50
CA ARG A 725 24.24 -14.24 -10.78
C ARG A 725 24.58 -13.12 -9.79
N THR A 726 23.58 -12.34 -9.36
CA THR A 726 23.73 -11.25 -8.39
C THR A 726 24.46 -11.72 -7.12
N PHE A 727 24.19 -12.95 -6.64
CA PHE A 727 24.90 -13.54 -5.51
C PHE A 727 25.77 -14.73 -5.92
N SER A 728 26.87 -14.92 -5.17
CA SER A 728 27.78 -16.06 -5.31
C SER A 728 27.73 -16.95 -4.07
N TYR A 729 27.88 -18.26 -4.25
CA TYR A 729 28.06 -19.23 -3.17
C TYR A 729 29.23 -18.92 -2.22
N GLY A 730 30.20 -18.11 -2.66
CA GLY A 730 31.26 -17.58 -1.79
C GLY A 730 30.73 -16.74 -0.60
N LEU A 731 29.50 -16.24 -0.69
CA LEU A 731 28.83 -15.50 0.38
C LEU A 731 28.50 -16.40 1.59
N VAL A 732 28.20 -17.68 1.37
CA VAL A 732 27.70 -18.61 2.41
C VAL A 732 28.65 -18.71 3.61
N LYS A 733 29.97 -18.71 3.39
CA LYS A 733 30.97 -18.86 4.46
C LYS A 733 30.94 -17.74 5.50
N TYR A 734 30.47 -16.54 5.14
CA TYR A 734 30.43 -15.39 6.05
C TYR A 734 29.29 -15.51 7.08
N ALA A 735 28.29 -16.35 6.82
CA ALA A 735 27.23 -16.65 7.78
C ALA A 735 27.78 -17.30 9.07
N LEU A 736 28.90 -18.02 9.00
CA LEU A 736 29.58 -18.61 10.16
C LEU A 736 30.11 -17.55 11.14
N LEU A 737 30.31 -16.32 10.67
CA LEU A 737 30.78 -15.20 11.48
C LEU A 737 29.63 -14.33 12.02
N THR A 738 28.37 -14.71 11.80
CA THR A 738 27.20 -13.97 12.31
C THR A 738 27.14 -13.79 13.84
N PRO A 739 27.74 -14.64 14.70
CA PRO A 739 27.77 -14.35 16.13
C PRO A 739 28.49 -13.05 16.48
N ILE A 740 29.48 -12.62 15.69
CA ILE A 740 30.16 -11.32 15.85
C ILE A 740 29.19 -10.17 15.56
N TYR A 741 28.35 -10.34 14.53
CA TYR A 741 27.32 -9.38 14.15
C TYR A 741 26.24 -9.21 15.23
N TRP A 742 25.93 -10.26 16.01
CA TRP A 742 24.99 -10.16 17.14
C TRP A 742 25.45 -9.20 18.24
N VAL A 743 26.76 -8.99 18.41
CA VAL A 743 27.28 -7.96 19.34
C VAL A 743 26.81 -6.57 18.90
N LEU A 744 26.83 -6.28 17.60
CA LEU A 744 26.33 -5.02 17.06
C LEU A 744 24.83 -4.87 17.29
N MET A 745 24.05 -5.95 17.16
CA MET A 745 22.63 -5.96 17.48
C MET A 745 22.37 -5.65 18.95
N SER A 746 23.17 -6.19 19.87
CA SER A 746 23.08 -5.87 21.30
C SER A 746 23.38 -4.40 21.60
N ILE A 747 24.40 -3.81 20.98
CA ILE A 747 24.69 -2.37 21.10
C ILE A 747 23.50 -1.53 20.63
N ALA A 748 22.94 -1.88 19.47
CA ALA A 748 21.76 -1.21 18.93
C ALA A 748 20.54 -1.37 19.84
N ALA A 749 20.36 -2.52 20.49
CA ALA A 749 19.25 -2.78 21.39
C ALA A 749 19.33 -1.98 22.69
N VAL A 750 20.51 -1.86 23.29
CA VAL A 750 20.73 -1.00 24.48
C VAL A 750 20.44 0.45 24.14
N LYS A 751 20.94 0.93 22.98
CA LYS A 751 20.64 2.27 22.48
C LYS A 751 19.14 2.46 22.25
N ALA A 752 18.45 1.48 21.67
CA ALA A 752 17.00 1.50 21.45
C ALA A 752 16.22 1.62 22.77
N ALA A 753 16.57 0.83 23.78
CA ALA A 753 15.93 0.87 25.10
C ALA A 753 16.11 2.25 25.77
N TRP A 754 17.30 2.84 25.68
CA TRP A 754 17.56 4.19 26.18
C TRP A 754 16.77 5.26 25.41
N GLN A 755 16.68 5.15 24.08
CA GLN A 755 15.91 6.07 23.24
C GLN A 755 14.40 5.92 23.44
N LEU A 756 13.88 4.73 23.76
CA LEU A 756 12.47 4.53 24.05
C LEU A 756 12.01 5.41 25.22
N ILE A 757 12.86 5.58 26.23
CA ILE A 757 12.57 6.37 27.42
C ILE A 757 12.83 7.86 27.17
N THR A 758 13.95 8.20 26.53
CA THR A 758 14.39 9.61 26.39
C THR A 758 13.81 10.32 25.19
N LYS A 759 13.55 9.61 24.09
CA LYS A 759 13.14 10.14 22.78
C LYS A 759 12.26 9.13 22.00
N PRO A 760 11.07 8.76 22.51
CA PRO A 760 10.26 7.68 21.94
C PRO A 760 9.94 7.89 20.46
N PHE A 761 9.48 9.09 20.09
CA PHE A 761 9.07 9.44 18.72
C PHE A 761 10.20 9.91 17.80
N TYR A 762 11.44 9.94 18.30
CA TYR A 762 12.56 10.44 17.50
C TYR A 762 12.91 9.49 16.36
N TRP A 763 12.80 9.98 15.13
CA TRP A 763 13.23 9.27 13.94
C TRP A 763 14.71 9.55 13.65
N GLU A 764 15.56 8.56 13.87
CA GLU A 764 16.99 8.69 13.61
C GLU A 764 17.28 8.38 12.14
N LYS A 765 17.32 9.44 11.32
CA LYS A 765 17.52 9.31 9.87
C LYS A 765 18.87 8.67 9.53
N THR A 766 18.85 7.80 8.52
CA THR A 766 20.02 7.16 7.93
C THR A 766 20.45 7.86 6.66
N THR A 767 21.74 7.81 6.35
CA THR A 767 22.26 8.24 5.04
C THR A 767 22.15 7.08 4.06
N HIS A 768 21.55 7.32 2.89
CA HIS A 768 21.47 6.39 1.75
C HIS A 768 22.56 6.76 0.72
N GLY A 769 22.79 5.94 -0.31
CA GLY A 769 23.82 6.18 -1.33
C GLY A 769 25.26 5.90 -0.86
N LEU A 770 25.44 4.98 0.10
CA LEU A 770 26.74 4.56 0.62
C LEU A 770 27.40 3.45 -0.23
N ALA A 771 26.65 2.84 -1.14
CA ALA A 771 27.15 1.93 -2.15
C ALA A 771 28.07 2.69 -3.10
N LYS A 772 29.25 2.14 -3.38
CA LYS A 772 30.10 2.66 -4.45
C LYS A 772 29.33 2.49 -5.76
N GLN A 773 29.29 3.51 -6.63
CA GLN A 773 28.57 3.53 -7.93
C GLN A 773 29.03 2.44 -8.95
N ASN A 774 29.79 1.43 -8.53
CA ASN A 774 30.40 0.42 -9.39
C ASN A 774 29.60 -0.91 -9.47
N HIS A 775 28.36 -0.97 -9.00
CA HIS A 775 27.53 -2.14 -9.27
C HIS A 775 26.88 -1.99 -10.65
N PRO A 776 27.26 -2.82 -11.64
CA PRO A 776 26.61 -2.78 -12.94
C PRO A 776 25.12 -3.06 -12.73
N ALA A 777 24.27 -2.25 -13.38
CA ALA A 777 22.89 -2.63 -13.60
C ALA A 777 22.86 -4.08 -14.13
N ALA A 778 21.93 -4.90 -13.63
CA ALA A 778 21.77 -6.27 -14.08
C ALA A 778 21.79 -6.32 -15.62
N PRO A 779 22.47 -7.31 -16.25
CA PRO A 779 22.62 -7.33 -17.69
C PRO A 779 21.25 -7.54 -18.34
N GLY A 780 20.70 -6.46 -18.89
CA GLY A 780 19.52 -6.51 -19.76
C GLY A 780 19.81 -7.42 -20.95
N GLY A 781 18.86 -8.32 -21.24
CA GLY A 781 18.96 -9.28 -22.33
C GLY A 781 19.34 -8.60 -23.65
N GLY A 782 20.48 -9.01 -24.19
CA GLY A 782 20.94 -8.56 -25.50
C GLY A 782 19.98 -9.03 -26.57
N VAL A 783 19.30 -8.09 -27.23
CA VAL A 783 18.68 -8.33 -28.53
C VAL A 783 19.82 -8.53 -29.53
N SER A 784 19.94 -9.76 -30.01
CA SER A 784 20.82 -10.12 -31.11
C SER A 784 20.44 -9.30 -32.35
N GLN A 785 21.25 -8.30 -32.71
CA GLN A 785 21.32 -7.83 -34.08
C GLN A 785 22.01 -8.92 -34.90
N GLY A 786 21.22 -9.74 -35.59
CA GLY A 786 21.70 -10.58 -36.66
C GLY A 786 21.96 -9.71 -37.89
N GLY A 787 23.22 -9.59 -38.29
CA GLY A 787 23.60 -9.19 -39.64
C GLY A 787 23.45 -10.37 -40.58
N GLY A 788 22.87 -10.10 -41.76
CA GLY A 788 22.61 -11.05 -42.84
C GLY A 788 21.53 -10.51 -43.76
#